data_AF-A0A1S3EPP9-F1
#
_entry.id   AF-A0A1S3EPP9-F1
#
_cell.length_a   1.000
_cell.length_b   1.000
_cell.length_c   1.000
_cell.angle_alpha   90.00
_cell.angle_beta   90.00
_cell.angle_gamma   90.00
#
_symmetry.space_group_name_H-M   'P 1'
#
loop_
_entity.id
_entity.type
_entity.pdbx_description
1 polymer ?
#
loop_
_entity_poly.entity_id
_entity_poly.type
_entity_poly.pdbx_seq_one_letter_code
_entity_poly.pdbx_strand_id
1 'polypeptide(L)'
;MGEFYASAQYVVTCEAPSPRDQGGQRPGNNHNFQRPHVVTGKGLSQEAEQEAQTIHEENVARLQAMTPGEILQEQQQLLAQLDPSLVAFLRSCGRTHEQAGEKATKEQKPGGLLIDVSEEEPMISALANEPRKEEKLEPGAPDVALPMTPHKEWLHMDAVELEKLHWTQDLPPLRRQQTQERMQARFSLQGELLAPDVDLPTHLGLHHHGEEAERAGYSLQELFHLTRSQVSQQRALALHVLSQVIGRAQAGEFGDQLVGSVLRLLLDAGFLFLLRFSLDDRVDGVIAAAIRALRALLVAPGDEELLDSTFSWYHGTSVFPLMPSQEDKEEDGEDEEPATEKAKPKSPEEGTRPPPDLARHDVIKGLLATNLLPRLRYVLEVTCPGPSVVLDILAVLIRLARHSLESATRVLECPRLIETIIREFLPTSWSPVVAGPTSSLHRVPCAAAMKLLRVLASAGRNIAARLLSSFDLRSRLCRFIAEAPQELALPPEEAEMLSTEAYRLWAVAASYGHGGDLYRELYPVLMRALQAVPLELSIHPLPSLPVHRAASLLTLLTQLTLAASGTHSEPTRDSADAHEPAAASSITWTQVSGLQPLVEPCLRQTLKLLPTPDRWSALGPVPTACLLFLSAYYQAWSQQPNLCPEDWLQDMERLSQELLLPLLSQPTLDSLWDSVRHCSPVCNPLSCAPAAEVLSSLVALGCPGGCPPRSLAGSASPFPFLTALLHLANTLARTHKGLCGQLASVLAAPGLQSYFLQCVAPGAAPHPTPFSAWAFRHEHHLQYLAISLAQRAAMLQPPPATNAALFHAMALALLSRLLPGSEYIAQELLLSCVFRVEFLPEGAAGGPEAADLADGLSLGSGGDARCGRGALLIQACQDLPSIRSCYLTHCSPPRAGLLASQARHRGETQRVPALLLPVPTESLLPTDWPFQPLIHLYHRASETPSGLPPADAVGIATRVLQWVLVLDSWRPEALCTVPPAARLARLMCLFLVDSELFRETPVQRLVAALLARLCRPQVLPSLNLDCPLPGLTSFPDLYASFLDHFESVSFGDHLFGALVLLPLQRRFSVTLRLSLFGDHVGALRALGTPLTQLPVPLECYTAPPEDNLALLQLYFRALVTGALRSHWCPVLYTVAVAHVNNFMFSQDPKSSDEVKGAQKNMLQKTSLLADEALRQHLLHYKLPSPSLPQGFELYSQLPPLRQQHLERLTSGLLQSRVPET
;
A
#
# COMPACT_ATOMS: atom_id res chain seq x y z
N MET A 1 -44.19 12.24 29.43
CA MET A 1 -43.83 13.50 30.09
C MET A 1 -42.33 13.46 30.39
N GLY A 2 -41.52 14.46 30.07
CA GLY A 2 -41.80 15.67 29.28
C GLY A 2 -40.71 15.89 28.22
N GLU A 3 -40.95 16.82 27.31
CA GLU A 3 -40.01 17.17 26.22
C GLU A 3 -38.90 18.09 26.74
N PHE A 4 -37.76 18.15 26.03
CA PHE A 4 -37.25 19.41 25.46
C PHE A 4 -36.17 19.15 24.39
N TYR A 5 -36.24 19.89 23.29
CA TYR A 5 -35.20 19.97 22.25
C TYR A 5 -34.15 21.02 22.64
N ALA A 6 -32.86 20.72 22.47
CA ALA A 6 -31.81 21.73 22.41
C ALA A 6 -30.59 21.21 21.61
N SER A 7 -30.42 21.71 20.38
CA SER A 7 -29.22 21.47 19.58
C SER A 7 -28.16 22.54 19.91
N ALA A 8 -26.97 22.11 20.34
CA ALA A 8 -25.85 23.00 20.67
C ALA A 8 -24.58 22.55 19.94
N GLN A 9 -24.08 23.37 19.02
CA GLN A 9 -22.76 23.19 18.42
C GLN A 9 -21.69 23.64 19.42
N TYR A 10 -20.92 22.70 19.95
CA TYR A 10 -19.73 23.02 20.75
C TYR A 10 -18.50 23.16 19.84
N VAL A 11 -18.18 24.39 19.46
CA VAL A 11 -16.85 24.73 18.94
C VAL A 11 -15.90 24.75 20.13
N VAL A 12 -15.02 23.75 20.22
CA VAL A 12 -13.96 23.71 21.24
C VAL A 12 -12.72 24.40 20.67
N THR A 13 -12.53 25.66 21.04
CA THR A 13 -11.25 26.36 20.81
C THR A 13 -10.20 25.83 21.79
N CYS A 14 -9.28 25.00 21.30
CA CYS A 14 -8.13 24.56 22.10
C CYS A 14 -7.13 25.72 22.28
N GLU A 15 -7.10 26.32 23.47
CA GLU A 15 -6.03 27.24 23.86
C GLU A 15 -4.70 26.50 23.96
N ALA A 16 -3.63 27.09 23.41
CA ALA A 16 -2.30 26.52 23.48
C ALA A 16 -1.66 26.74 24.88
N PRO A 17 -1.11 25.70 25.53
CA PRO A 17 -0.49 25.86 26.84
C PRO A 17 0.84 26.63 26.73
N SER A 18 0.98 27.70 27.52
CA SER A 18 2.21 28.48 27.60
C SER A 18 3.26 27.77 28.49
N PRO A 19 4.52 27.61 28.03
CA PRO A 19 5.58 27.10 28.87
C PRO A 19 6.06 28.19 29.86
N ARG A 20 6.31 27.79 31.12
CA ARG A 20 7.03 28.61 32.10
C ARG A 20 8.49 28.19 32.19
N ASP A 21 9.35 29.16 32.51
CA ASP A 21 10.80 29.01 32.47
C ASP A 21 11.38 27.96 33.42
N GLN A 22 12.41 27.25 32.92
CA GLN A 22 13.61 26.99 33.72
C GLN A 22 14.87 26.74 32.87
N GLY A 23 15.71 27.78 32.77
CA GLY A 23 17.17 27.65 32.74
C GLY A 23 17.85 26.84 31.63
N GLY A 24 17.82 27.33 30.39
CA GLY A 24 18.72 26.86 29.32
C GLY A 24 19.29 28.03 28.50
N GLN A 25 20.63 28.15 28.42
CA GLN A 25 21.27 29.27 27.71
C GLN A 25 21.18 29.09 26.19
N ARG A 26 20.62 30.08 25.48
CA ARG A 26 20.68 30.17 24.02
C ARG A 26 21.97 30.88 23.58
N PRO A 27 22.71 30.34 22.59
CA PRO A 27 23.56 31.16 21.73
C PRO A 27 22.67 32.11 20.92
N GLY A 28 23.06 33.38 20.78
CA GLY A 28 22.29 34.37 20.01
C GLY A 28 22.60 34.33 18.52
N ASN A 29 21.62 34.68 17.68
CA ASN A 29 21.86 34.98 16.26
C ASN A 29 22.89 36.09 16.11
N ASN A 30 23.94 35.84 15.33
CA ASN A 30 24.87 36.85 14.85
C ASN A 30 25.37 36.45 13.45
N HIS A 31 24.66 36.88 12.40
CA HIS A 31 25.11 36.70 11.02
C HIS A 31 26.23 37.71 10.69
N ASN A 32 27.48 37.33 10.99
CA ASN A 32 28.65 38.01 10.43
C ASN A 32 29.14 37.25 9.20
N PHE A 33 29.02 37.86 8.02
CA PHE A 33 29.66 37.36 6.80
C PHE A 33 31.19 37.39 6.97
N GLN A 34 31.82 36.22 6.93
CA GLN A 34 33.28 36.13 6.89
C GLN A 34 33.80 36.51 5.50
N ARG A 35 34.92 37.26 5.46
CA ARG A 35 35.66 37.56 4.23
C ARG A 35 36.39 36.30 3.72
N PRO A 36 36.69 36.19 2.41
CA PRO A 36 37.38 35.02 1.86
C PRO A 36 38.78 34.82 2.49
N HIS A 37 39.01 33.65 3.07
CA HIS A 37 40.19 33.32 3.87
C HIS A 37 41.41 32.81 3.08
N VAL A 38 41.36 32.87 1.73
CA VAL A 38 42.30 32.22 0.79
C VAL A 38 43.78 32.49 1.10
N VAL A 39 44.14 33.71 1.49
CA VAL A 39 45.54 34.11 1.77
C VAL A 39 46.06 33.59 3.12
N THR A 40 45.17 33.15 4.01
CA THR A 40 45.53 32.76 5.39
C THR A 40 45.67 31.25 5.63
N GLY A 41 45.42 30.41 4.63
CA GLY A 41 45.50 28.94 4.71
C GLY A 41 44.47 28.25 5.62
N LYS A 42 43.83 28.99 6.54
CA LYS A 42 42.96 28.45 7.57
C LYS A 42 41.75 27.71 7.01
N GLY A 43 41.58 26.46 7.42
CA GLY A 43 40.56 25.54 6.92
C GLY A 43 41.08 24.45 5.97
N LEU A 44 42.40 24.33 5.80
CA LEU A 44 43.05 23.19 5.16
C LEU A 44 43.55 22.17 6.20
N SER A 45 44.21 21.09 5.77
CA SER A 45 44.85 20.12 6.69
C SER A 45 45.89 20.82 7.58
N GLN A 46 46.09 20.33 8.80
CA GLN A 46 47.07 20.86 9.75
C GLN A 46 48.49 20.95 9.16
N GLU A 47 48.85 20.01 8.27
CA GLU A 47 50.11 19.98 7.55
C GLU A 47 50.24 21.14 6.55
N ALA A 48 49.15 21.49 5.84
CA ALA A 48 49.11 22.59 4.88
C ALA A 48 49.06 23.96 5.57
N GLU A 49 48.43 24.07 6.74
CA GLU A 49 48.52 25.30 7.56
C GLU A 49 49.94 25.54 8.08
N GLN A 50 50.70 24.48 8.39
CA GLN A 50 52.11 24.56 8.77
C GLN A 50 53.01 24.86 7.57
N GLU A 51 52.78 24.25 6.41
CA GLU A 51 53.54 24.53 5.18
C GLU A 51 53.36 25.99 4.74
N ALA A 52 52.12 26.52 4.77
CA ALA A 52 51.85 27.92 4.46
C ALA A 52 52.54 28.90 5.43
N GLN A 53 52.60 28.56 6.72
CA GLN A 53 53.37 29.34 7.72
C GLN A 53 54.87 29.26 7.46
N THR A 54 55.40 28.08 7.16
CA THR A 54 56.82 27.86 6.83
C THR A 54 57.24 28.67 5.60
N ILE A 55 56.42 28.65 4.53
CA ILE A 55 56.64 29.44 3.31
C ILE A 55 56.56 30.95 3.62
N HIS A 56 55.66 31.39 4.50
CA HIS A 56 55.58 32.79 4.92
C HIS A 56 56.84 33.23 5.67
N GLU A 57 57.31 32.43 6.63
CA GLU A 57 58.53 32.70 7.41
C GLU A 57 59.79 32.67 6.55
N GLU A 58 59.92 31.73 5.60
CA GLU A 58 61.04 31.72 4.63
C GLU A 58 61.05 33.01 3.80
N ASN A 59 59.90 33.42 3.24
CA ASN A 59 59.82 34.64 2.44
C ASN A 59 60.12 35.91 3.25
N VAL A 60 59.65 35.98 4.50
CA VAL A 60 59.98 37.11 5.41
C VAL A 60 61.46 37.13 5.76
N ALA A 61 62.08 35.98 6.04
CA ALA A 61 63.52 35.88 6.30
C ALA A 61 64.35 36.26 5.05
N ARG A 62 63.91 35.84 3.85
CA ARG A 62 64.54 36.16 2.57
C ARG A 62 64.48 37.67 2.26
N LEU A 63 63.36 38.32 2.56
CA LEU A 63 63.20 39.78 2.46
C LEU A 63 64.04 40.54 3.50
N GLN A 64 64.23 39.99 4.70
CA GLN A 64 65.09 40.60 5.74
C GLN A 64 66.59 40.40 5.47
N ALA A 65 66.98 39.36 4.71
CA ALA A 65 68.35 39.09 4.32
C ALA A 65 68.81 39.86 3.07
N MET A 66 67.87 40.38 2.27
CA MET A 66 68.15 41.12 1.03
C MET A 66 68.59 42.56 1.33
N THR A 67 69.57 43.09 0.60
CA THR A 67 70.04 44.46 0.81
C THR A 67 69.05 45.50 0.27
N PRO A 68 69.01 46.73 0.82
CA PRO A 68 68.09 47.77 0.34
C PRO A 68 68.30 48.19 -1.12
N GLY A 69 69.45 47.87 -1.73
CA GLY A 69 69.68 48.05 -3.17
C GLY A 69 68.97 46.98 -4.02
N GLU A 70 69.08 45.71 -3.62
CA GLU A 70 68.42 44.58 -4.28
C GLU A 70 66.89 44.68 -4.16
N ILE A 71 66.38 45.09 -2.98
CA ILE A 71 64.93 45.34 -2.78
C ILE A 71 64.41 46.42 -3.74
N LEU A 72 65.19 47.49 -3.98
CA LEU A 72 64.82 48.53 -4.95
C LEU A 72 64.87 48.02 -6.40
N GLN A 73 65.81 47.13 -6.73
CA GLN A 73 65.93 46.54 -8.06
C GLN A 73 64.75 45.58 -8.34
N GLU A 74 64.44 44.68 -7.42
CA GLU A 74 63.26 43.78 -7.54
C GLU A 74 61.94 44.57 -7.55
N GLN A 75 61.80 45.65 -6.76
CA GLN A 75 60.64 46.53 -6.86
C GLN A 75 60.51 47.17 -8.25
N GLN A 76 61.60 47.65 -8.85
CA GLN A 76 61.58 48.20 -10.21
C GLN A 76 61.24 47.13 -11.25
N GLN A 77 61.74 45.90 -11.06
CA GLN A 77 61.51 44.77 -11.96
C GLN A 77 60.04 44.29 -11.90
N LEU A 78 59.44 44.22 -10.71
CA LEU A 78 58.01 43.94 -10.52
C LEU A 78 57.12 45.08 -11.04
N LEU A 79 57.48 46.34 -10.79
CA LEU A 79 56.75 47.51 -11.31
C LEU A 79 56.83 47.66 -12.84
N ALA A 80 57.81 47.02 -13.49
CA ALA A 80 57.93 46.94 -14.95
C ALA A 80 57.18 45.74 -15.56
N GLN A 81 56.78 44.75 -14.76
CA GLN A 81 56.03 43.56 -15.21
C GLN A 81 54.52 43.65 -14.95
N LEU A 82 54.08 44.53 -14.04
CA LEU A 82 52.68 44.71 -13.68
C LEU A 82 52.00 45.83 -14.47
N ASP A 83 50.73 45.63 -14.79
CA ASP A 83 49.89 46.63 -15.46
C ASP A 83 49.83 47.95 -14.64
N PRO A 84 50.16 49.12 -15.23
CA PRO A 84 50.10 50.40 -14.53
C PRO A 84 48.73 50.73 -13.91
N SER A 85 47.63 50.25 -14.49
CA SER A 85 46.28 50.42 -13.96
C SER A 85 46.07 49.65 -12.66
N LEU A 86 46.60 48.42 -12.56
CA LEU A 86 46.56 47.59 -11.36
C LEU A 86 47.47 48.15 -10.26
N VAL A 87 48.65 48.67 -10.63
CA VAL A 87 49.55 49.37 -9.71
C VAL A 87 48.90 50.66 -9.17
N ALA A 88 48.18 51.40 -10.01
CA ALA A 88 47.42 52.58 -9.59
C ALA A 88 46.24 52.20 -8.66
N PHE A 89 45.51 51.14 -8.98
CA PHE A 89 44.43 50.60 -8.16
C PHE A 89 44.93 50.22 -6.76
N LEU A 90 45.99 49.41 -6.66
CA LEU A 90 46.58 49.00 -5.38
C LEU A 90 47.09 50.19 -4.56
N ARG A 91 47.71 51.19 -5.21
CA ARG A 91 48.12 52.45 -4.55
C ARG A 91 46.95 53.31 -4.09
N SER A 92 45.78 53.19 -4.73
CA SER A 92 44.54 53.86 -4.28
C SER A 92 43.95 53.18 -3.05
N CYS A 93 43.88 51.83 -3.04
CA CYS A 93 43.38 51.05 -1.91
C CYS A 93 44.18 51.30 -0.62
N GLY A 94 45.49 51.50 -0.73
CA GLY A 94 46.37 51.84 0.40
C GLY A 94 46.08 53.20 1.06
N ARG A 95 45.34 54.11 0.41
CA ARG A 95 45.00 55.44 0.96
C ARG A 95 43.61 55.49 1.61
N THR A 96 42.73 54.54 1.31
CA THR A 96 41.35 54.51 1.80
C THR A 96 41.17 54.26 3.30
N HIS A 97 42.25 54.02 4.07
CA HIS A 97 42.14 53.56 5.47
C HIS A 97 42.44 54.64 6.54
N GLU A 98 42.89 55.84 6.17
CA GLU A 98 43.28 56.89 7.14
C GLU A 98 42.36 58.13 7.20
N GLN A 99 41.43 58.34 6.25
CA GLN A 99 40.57 59.53 6.22
C GLN A 99 39.08 59.22 6.09
N ALA A 100 38.50 58.72 7.19
CA ALA A 100 37.05 58.65 7.39
C ALA A 100 36.60 59.75 8.38
N GLY A 101 36.75 61.02 7.97
CA GLY A 101 36.42 62.18 8.80
C GLY A 101 35.89 63.38 7.99
N GLU A 102 34.66 63.77 8.29
CA GLU A 102 34.00 65.06 7.96
C GLU A 102 33.79 65.48 6.48
N LYS A 103 32.56 65.21 6.01
CA LYS A 103 31.64 66.14 5.31
C LYS A 103 32.12 66.99 4.09
N ALA A 104 31.60 66.54 2.94
CA ALA A 104 30.62 67.28 2.10
C ALA A 104 31.06 68.24 0.96
N THR A 105 30.14 68.30 -0.03
CA THR A 105 29.87 69.34 -1.06
C THR A 105 30.72 69.46 -2.34
N LYS A 106 30.03 69.16 -3.46
CA LYS A 106 29.97 69.89 -4.75
C LYS A 106 31.13 69.88 -5.78
N GLU A 107 30.82 69.21 -6.89
CA GLU A 107 30.76 69.74 -8.28
C GLU A 107 32.01 69.93 -9.19
N GLN A 108 31.72 69.72 -10.49
CA GLN A 108 32.33 70.25 -11.73
C GLN A 108 33.54 69.54 -12.41
N LYS A 109 33.31 69.22 -13.71
CA LYS A 109 34.24 68.95 -14.83
C LYS A 109 34.91 70.28 -15.28
N PRO A 110 35.82 70.36 -16.31
CA PRO A 110 36.35 69.38 -17.30
C PRO A 110 37.91 69.34 -17.32
N GLY A 111 38.70 68.79 -18.27
CA GLY A 111 38.52 68.01 -19.51
C GLY A 111 39.79 68.10 -20.42
N GLY A 112 39.83 67.38 -21.56
CA GLY A 112 40.93 67.38 -22.56
C GLY A 112 41.72 66.05 -22.59
N LEU A 113 41.83 65.25 -23.68
CA LEU A 113 42.34 65.49 -25.06
C LEU A 113 43.90 65.64 -25.07
N LEU A 114 44.70 65.00 -25.95
CA LEU A 114 44.44 64.21 -27.18
C LEU A 114 45.69 63.36 -27.62
N ILE A 115 45.56 62.56 -28.69
CA ILE A 115 46.60 62.06 -29.65
C ILE A 115 47.52 60.88 -29.23
N ASP A 116 47.95 59.91 -30.08
CA ASP A 116 47.45 59.32 -31.37
C ASP A 116 48.36 58.12 -31.84
N VAL A 117 48.00 57.42 -32.95
CA VAL A 117 48.78 56.45 -33.81
C VAL A 117 49.03 55.05 -33.18
N SER A 118 48.49 53.91 -33.67
CA SER A 118 48.70 53.11 -34.94
C SER A 118 50.07 52.38 -35.01
N GLU A 119 50.32 51.27 -35.72
CA GLU A 119 49.67 50.45 -36.79
C GLU A 119 49.88 48.93 -36.43
N GLU A 120 49.44 47.82 -37.09
CA GLU A 120 48.64 47.45 -38.29
C GLU A 120 48.05 46.00 -38.08
N GLU A 121 47.35 45.39 -39.06
CA GLU A 121 47.06 43.92 -39.13
C GLU A 121 47.97 43.21 -40.18
N PRO A 122 47.81 41.89 -40.52
CA PRO A 122 46.87 41.53 -41.59
C PRO A 122 46.14 40.15 -41.48
N MET A 123 45.08 39.98 -42.28
CA MET A 123 44.16 38.81 -42.34
C MET A 123 44.54 37.67 -43.31
N ILE A 124 43.79 36.55 -43.24
CA ILE A 124 43.16 35.75 -44.36
C ILE A 124 42.26 34.67 -43.69
N SER A 125 40.93 34.57 -43.83
CA SER A 125 40.04 34.33 -45.02
C SER A 125 40.04 32.87 -45.54
N ALA A 126 38.97 32.15 -45.93
CA ALA A 126 37.49 32.18 -45.73
C ALA A 126 36.93 30.81 -46.32
N LEU A 127 35.67 30.46 -46.70
CA LEU A 127 34.32 31.07 -46.77
C LEU A 127 33.24 29.96 -47.03
N ALA A 128 32.16 29.80 -46.22
CA ALA A 128 30.80 29.31 -46.61
C ALA A 128 29.90 29.03 -45.36
N ASN A 129 28.65 29.49 -45.14
CA ASN A 129 27.45 29.80 -45.97
C ASN A 129 26.55 28.56 -46.22
N GLU A 130 25.21 28.54 -46.06
CA GLU A 130 24.12 29.51 -45.79
C GLU A 130 22.84 28.70 -45.36
N PRO A 131 21.61 29.25 -45.16
CA PRO A 131 21.15 30.47 -44.48
C PRO A 131 19.98 30.23 -43.48
N ARG A 132 19.63 31.22 -42.62
CA ARG A 132 18.26 31.36 -42.06
C ARG A 132 17.81 32.81 -41.88
N LYS A 133 16.86 33.21 -42.74
CA LYS A 133 15.84 34.28 -42.65
C LYS A 133 16.04 35.43 -41.64
N GLU A 134 16.06 36.63 -42.20
CA GLU A 134 15.68 37.89 -41.53
C GLU A 134 14.20 37.85 -41.07
N GLU A 135 13.91 38.40 -39.89
CA GLU A 135 12.57 38.90 -39.55
C GLU A 135 12.63 40.41 -39.32
N LYS A 136 11.56 41.12 -39.69
CA LYS A 136 11.54 42.59 -39.73
C LYS A 136 11.20 43.17 -38.35
N LEU A 137 12.06 44.06 -37.86
CA LEU A 137 11.72 44.98 -36.78
C LEU A 137 10.70 46.02 -37.25
N GLU A 138 9.74 46.38 -36.40
CA GLU A 138 8.84 47.52 -36.64
C GLU A 138 9.52 48.85 -36.28
N PRO A 139 9.22 49.95 -37.02
CA PRO A 139 9.86 51.25 -36.79
C PRO A 139 9.24 51.98 -35.59
N GLY A 140 9.87 51.88 -34.42
CA GLY A 140 9.27 52.38 -33.17
C GLY A 140 10.22 52.72 -32.01
N ALA A 141 11.43 53.23 -32.28
CA ALA A 141 12.36 53.73 -31.25
C ALA A 141 12.85 55.16 -31.60
N PRO A 142 13.08 56.04 -30.62
CA PRO A 142 13.58 57.39 -30.85
C PRO A 142 15.06 57.39 -31.28
N ASP A 143 15.48 58.41 -32.02
CA ASP A 143 16.87 58.57 -32.47
C ASP A 143 17.86 58.52 -31.30
N VAL A 144 18.68 57.45 -31.26
CA VAL A 144 19.80 57.34 -30.33
C VAL A 144 20.88 58.33 -30.76
N ALA A 145 20.86 59.51 -30.13
CA ALA A 145 21.82 60.58 -30.40
C ALA A 145 23.24 60.14 -30.01
N LEU A 146 23.98 59.62 -31.00
CA LEU A 146 25.40 59.31 -30.86
C LEU A 146 26.16 60.57 -30.41
N PRO A 147 27.11 60.47 -29.44
CA PRO A 147 27.80 61.64 -28.89
C PRO A 147 28.70 62.37 -29.91
N MET A 148 28.96 61.75 -31.07
CA MET A 148 29.54 62.36 -32.26
C MET A 148 28.80 61.82 -33.50
N THR A 149 28.58 62.66 -34.52
CA THR A 149 28.11 62.19 -35.84
C THR A 149 29.31 61.85 -36.73
N PRO A 150 29.35 60.68 -37.40
CA PRO A 150 30.48 60.30 -38.26
C PRO A 150 30.53 61.18 -39.51
N HIS A 151 31.71 61.72 -39.81
CA HIS A 151 31.97 62.49 -41.02
C HIS A 151 32.63 61.62 -42.10
N LYS A 152 32.21 61.77 -43.36
CA LYS A 152 32.68 61.04 -44.57
C LYS A 152 34.16 61.22 -44.96
N GLU A 153 34.96 61.77 -44.06
CA GLU A 153 36.41 61.95 -44.23
C GLU A 153 37.19 61.02 -43.28
N TRP A 154 36.51 60.25 -42.43
CA TRP A 154 37.11 59.29 -41.50
C TRP A 154 37.11 57.90 -42.10
N LEU A 155 38.28 57.48 -42.61
CA LEU A 155 38.47 56.17 -43.25
C LEU A 155 37.92 55.03 -42.37
N HIS A 156 37.04 54.21 -42.94
CA HIS A 156 36.42 53.04 -42.31
C HIS A 156 35.47 53.32 -41.13
N MET A 157 35.07 54.59 -40.89
CA MET A 157 34.07 54.96 -39.86
C MET A 157 32.72 55.41 -40.44
N ASP A 158 32.48 55.16 -41.73
CA ASP A 158 31.23 55.53 -42.43
C ASP A 158 30.00 54.71 -42.01
N ALA A 159 30.19 53.54 -41.39
CA ALA A 159 29.14 52.59 -41.04
C ALA A 159 29.07 52.37 -39.52
N VAL A 160 27.91 52.69 -38.92
CA VAL A 160 27.65 52.43 -37.49
C VAL A 160 27.11 51.01 -37.35
N GLU A 161 27.89 50.12 -36.72
CA GLU A 161 27.50 48.74 -36.42
C GLU A 161 26.47 48.70 -35.27
N LEU A 162 25.21 49.02 -35.58
CA LEU A 162 24.09 49.11 -34.63
C LEU A 162 23.91 47.84 -33.78
N GLU A 163 24.30 46.67 -34.28
CA GLU A 163 24.31 45.42 -33.51
C GLU A 163 25.35 45.46 -32.39
N LYS A 164 26.62 45.74 -32.68
CA LYS A 164 27.67 45.87 -31.63
C LYS A 164 27.37 47.02 -30.68
N LEU A 165 26.72 48.08 -31.16
CA LEU A 165 26.29 49.19 -30.33
C LEU A 165 25.17 48.80 -29.34
N HIS A 166 24.28 47.86 -29.70
CA HIS A 166 23.34 47.26 -28.74
C HIS A 166 24.05 46.47 -27.62
N TRP A 167 25.16 45.79 -27.92
CA TRP A 167 25.96 45.09 -26.88
C TRP A 167 26.68 46.06 -25.92
N THR A 168 26.75 47.36 -26.26
CA THR A 168 27.31 48.42 -25.39
C THR A 168 26.25 49.25 -24.66
N GLN A 169 24.95 48.95 -24.82
CA GLN A 169 23.88 49.55 -24.03
C GLN A 169 23.78 48.87 -22.67
N ASP A 170 23.34 49.60 -21.65
CA ASP A 170 22.95 49.00 -20.37
C ASP A 170 21.87 47.93 -20.62
N LEU A 171 22.01 46.77 -19.98
CA LEU A 171 21.01 45.71 -20.06
C LEU A 171 19.62 46.25 -19.68
N PRO A 172 18.54 45.87 -20.40
CA PRO A 172 17.20 46.31 -20.05
C PRO A 172 16.90 45.92 -18.60
N PRO A 173 16.28 46.81 -17.80
CA PRO A 173 16.12 46.57 -16.37
C PRO A 173 15.38 45.26 -16.12
N LEU A 174 15.99 44.42 -15.28
CA LEU A 174 15.62 43.02 -15.00
C LEU A 174 14.10 42.81 -15.03
N ARG A 175 13.65 41.79 -15.77
CA ARG A 175 12.23 41.44 -15.87
C ARG A 175 11.77 40.76 -14.58
N ARG A 176 11.63 41.55 -13.52
CA ARG A 176 10.81 41.26 -12.32
C ARG A 176 9.34 41.19 -12.71
N GLN A 177 9.00 40.18 -13.50
CA GLN A 177 7.63 39.80 -13.80
C GLN A 177 6.95 39.44 -12.48
N GLN A 178 5.69 39.82 -12.37
CA GLN A 178 4.86 39.54 -11.21
C GLN A 178 4.85 38.04 -10.93
N THR A 179 4.96 37.64 -9.66
CA THR A 179 4.94 36.25 -9.22
C THR A 179 3.66 35.56 -9.70
N GLN A 180 3.77 34.79 -10.77
CA GLN A 180 2.65 34.02 -11.32
C GLN A 180 2.37 32.82 -10.42
N GLU A 181 1.11 32.39 -10.37
CA GLU A 181 0.65 31.27 -9.51
C GLU A 181 1.31 29.92 -9.86
N ARG A 182 2.07 29.84 -10.95
CA ARG A 182 2.88 28.68 -11.36
C ARG A 182 4.21 29.15 -11.95
N MET A 183 5.32 28.68 -11.40
CA MET A 183 6.68 28.98 -11.86
C MET A 183 7.51 27.68 -11.95
N GLN A 184 8.59 27.66 -12.74
CA GLN A 184 9.46 26.49 -12.80
C GLN A 184 10.27 26.35 -11.51
N ALA A 185 10.29 25.13 -10.95
CA ALA A 185 11.08 24.78 -9.78
C ALA A 185 12.59 24.76 -10.12
N ARG A 186 13.39 25.41 -9.27
CA ARG A 186 14.86 25.46 -9.36
C ARG A 186 15.49 24.96 -8.06
N PHE A 187 16.58 24.21 -8.18
CA PHE A 187 17.22 23.50 -7.08
C PHE A 187 18.65 23.99 -6.82
N SER A 188 19.07 24.00 -5.56
CA SER A 188 20.47 24.21 -5.16
C SER A 188 21.35 23.01 -5.54
N LEU A 189 22.68 23.12 -5.44
CA LEU A 189 23.58 21.98 -5.65
C LEU A 189 23.35 20.84 -4.63
N GLN A 190 22.77 21.18 -3.49
CA GLN A 190 22.35 20.29 -2.41
C GLN A 190 20.92 19.74 -2.62
N GLY A 191 20.28 20.06 -3.75
CA GLY A 191 18.93 19.63 -4.11
C GLY A 191 17.80 20.36 -3.39
N GLU A 192 18.07 21.46 -2.67
CA GLU A 192 17.05 22.22 -1.95
C GLU A 192 16.22 23.05 -2.93
N LEU A 193 14.90 23.15 -2.71
CA LEU A 193 14.02 23.96 -3.54
C LEU A 193 14.24 25.45 -3.24
N LEU A 194 14.63 26.24 -4.25
CA LEU A 194 14.88 27.67 -4.11
C LEU A 194 13.60 28.47 -4.39
N ALA A 195 13.24 29.37 -3.49
CA ALA A 195 12.11 30.28 -3.67
C ALA A 195 12.40 31.30 -4.80
N PRO A 196 11.38 31.75 -5.57
CA PRO A 196 11.60 32.53 -6.79
C PRO A 196 12.34 33.85 -6.61
N ASP A 197 12.19 34.51 -5.46
CA ASP A 197 12.70 35.86 -5.18
C ASP A 197 14.13 35.88 -4.59
N VAL A 198 14.81 34.73 -4.47
CA VAL A 198 16.12 34.62 -3.79
C VAL A 198 17.26 34.97 -4.75
N ASP A 199 17.73 36.21 -4.64
CA ASP A 199 18.96 36.71 -5.28
C ASP A 199 20.20 36.12 -4.59
N LEU A 200 20.92 35.21 -5.26
CA LEU A 200 22.13 34.56 -4.75
C LEU A 200 23.38 35.00 -5.53
N PRO A 201 24.55 35.14 -4.87
CA PRO A 201 25.77 35.53 -5.57
C PRO A 201 26.17 34.55 -6.69
N THR A 202 26.40 35.09 -7.89
CA THR A 202 26.78 34.33 -9.10
C THR A 202 28.02 33.44 -8.92
N HIS A 203 28.94 33.82 -8.03
CA HIS A 203 30.15 33.05 -7.71
C HIS A 203 29.87 31.67 -7.05
N LEU A 204 28.63 31.40 -6.63
CA LEU A 204 28.22 30.09 -6.10
C LEU A 204 28.01 29.03 -7.19
N GLY A 205 28.14 29.39 -8.47
CA GLY A 205 27.93 28.46 -9.60
C GLY A 205 26.47 28.04 -9.78
N LEU A 206 25.52 28.80 -9.23
CA LEU A 206 24.08 28.54 -9.29
C LEU A 206 23.37 29.23 -10.45
N HIS A 207 24.07 30.05 -11.25
CA HIS A 207 23.51 30.70 -12.43
C HIS A 207 24.08 30.06 -13.69
N HIS A 208 23.20 29.77 -14.65
CA HIS A 208 23.54 29.14 -15.92
C HIS A 208 22.84 29.88 -17.07
N HIS A 209 23.42 29.83 -18.27
CA HIS A 209 22.81 30.39 -19.48
C HIS A 209 21.67 29.50 -19.99
N GLY A 210 20.58 29.45 -19.23
CA GLY A 210 19.29 28.86 -19.61
C GLY A 210 18.22 29.93 -19.85
N GLU A 211 16.96 29.49 -19.99
CA GLU A 211 15.82 30.38 -20.30
C GLU A 211 15.52 31.40 -19.18
N GLU A 212 15.88 31.10 -17.94
CA GLU A 212 15.73 32.00 -16.77
C GLU A 212 17.08 32.32 -16.10
N ALA A 213 18.11 32.70 -16.86
CA ALA A 213 19.47 32.93 -16.34
C ALA A 213 19.58 33.92 -15.16
N GLU A 214 18.61 34.82 -15.00
CA GLU A 214 18.46 35.73 -13.86
C GLU A 214 18.21 35.00 -12.52
N ARG A 215 17.55 33.83 -12.53
CA ARG A 215 17.16 33.07 -11.32
C ARG A 215 18.24 32.07 -10.89
N ALA A 216 18.56 32.04 -9.60
CA ALA A 216 19.48 31.07 -9.04
C ALA A 216 18.91 29.63 -9.03
N GLY A 217 19.81 28.64 -9.15
CA GLY A 217 19.52 27.22 -9.12
C GLY A 217 19.23 26.62 -10.50
N TYR A 218 19.24 25.28 -10.56
CA TYR A 218 19.02 24.53 -11.80
C TYR A 218 17.61 23.94 -11.83
N SER A 219 16.92 24.06 -12.98
CA SER A 219 15.72 23.27 -13.26
C SER A 219 16.07 21.81 -13.59
N LEU A 220 15.10 20.91 -13.48
CA LEU A 220 15.28 19.50 -13.89
C LEU A 220 15.66 19.38 -15.37
N GLN A 221 15.13 20.25 -16.23
CA GLN A 221 15.39 20.26 -17.68
C GLN A 221 16.83 20.67 -18.01
N GLU A 222 17.37 21.69 -17.32
CA GLU A 222 18.78 22.07 -17.43
C GLU A 222 19.70 20.94 -16.93
N LEU A 223 19.36 20.29 -15.82
CA LEU A 223 20.11 19.12 -15.32
C LEU A 223 20.11 17.96 -16.33
N PHE A 224 18.95 17.61 -16.89
CA PHE A 224 18.84 16.62 -17.96
C PHE A 224 19.72 16.97 -19.18
N HIS A 225 19.77 18.24 -19.58
CA HIS A 225 20.65 18.67 -20.67
C HIS A 225 22.13 18.53 -20.30
N LEU A 226 22.53 18.99 -19.10
CA LEU A 226 23.89 18.92 -18.60
C LEU A 226 24.42 17.48 -18.47
N THR A 227 23.56 16.50 -18.10
CA THR A 227 23.95 15.08 -18.10
C THR A 227 24.32 14.51 -19.48
N ARG A 228 23.99 15.21 -20.58
CA ARG A 228 24.37 14.87 -21.96
C ARG A 228 25.52 15.71 -22.52
N SER A 229 26.10 16.62 -21.73
CA SER A 229 27.21 17.48 -22.12
C SER A 229 28.47 16.70 -22.51
N GLN A 230 29.28 17.24 -23.42
CA GLN A 230 30.62 16.69 -23.71
C GLN A 230 31.59 16.83 -22.51
N VAL A 231 31.32 17.75 -21.59
CA VAL A 231 32.17 18.00 -20.40
C VAL A 231 31.84 17.00 -19.28
N SER A 232 32.80 16.16 -18.90
CA SER A 232 32.65 15.14 -17.85
C SER A 232 32.28 15.74 -16.48
N GLN A 233 32.84 16.89 -16.12
CA GLN A 233 32.52 17.58 -14.87
C GLN A 233 31.06 18.04 -14.81
N GLN A 234 30.52 18.62 -15.90
CA GLN A 234 29.11 19.03 -15.98
C GLN A 234 28.17 17.83 -15.85
N ARG A 235 28.51 16.69 -16.48
CA ARG A 235 27.73 15.45 -16.37
C ARG A 235 27.73 14.88 -14.95
N ALA A 236 28.91 14.81 -14.33
CA ALA A 236 29.04 14.33 -12.94
C ALA A 236 28.30 15.24 -11.95
N LEU A 237 28.38 16.57 -12.13
CA LEU A 237 27.65 17.56 -11.33
C LEU A 237 26.13 17.37 -11.47
N ALA A 238 25.62 17.31 -12.71
CA ALA A 238 24.19 17.19 -12.95
C ALA A 238 23.60 15.87 -12.40
N LEU A 239 24.33 14.75 -12.55
CA LEU A 239 23.97 13.47 -11.92
C LEU A 239 23.99 13.56 -10.38
N HIS A 240 24.95 14.30 -9.81
CA HIS A 240 25.01 14.52 -8.36
C HIS A 240 23.81 15.33 -7.86
N VAL A 241 23.50 16.48 -8.47
CA VAL A 241 22.36 17.31 -8.08
C VAL A 241 21.05 16.54 -8.21
N LEU A 242 20.85 15.80 -9.30
CA LEU A 242 19.69 14.92 -9.46
C LEU A 242 19.61 13.85 -8.35
N SER A 243 20.74 13.27 -7.92
CA SER A 243 20.74 12.32 -6.80
C SER A 243 20.33 12.94 -5.46
N GLN A 244 20.69 14.22 -5.21
CA GLN A 244 20.27 14.95 -4.01
C GLN A 244 18.78 15.31 -4.07
N VAL A 245 18.31 15.82 -5.21
CA VAL A 245 16.89 16.12 -5.43
C VAL A 245 16.04 14.87 -5.21
N ILE A 246 16.41 13.73 -5.79
CA ILE A 246 15.71 12.45 -5.60
C ILE A 246 15.68 12.03 -4.12
N GLY A 247 16.81 12.13 -3.40
CA GLY A 247 16.87 11.79 -1.98
C GLY A 247 15.95 12.66 -1.11
N ARG A 248 15.94 13.98 -1.35
CA ARG A 248 15.05 14.94 -0.66
C ARG A 248 13.58 14.74 -1.02
N ALA A 249 13.29 14.37 -2.27
CA ALA A 249 11.94 14.09 -2.75
C ALA A 249 11.36 12.83 -2.08
N GLN A 250 12.13 11.74 -2.03
CA GLN A 250 11.79 10.53 -1.28
C GLN A 250 11.68 10.75 0.23
N ALA A 251 12.46 11.66 0.80
CA ALA A 251 12.33 12.10 2.19
C ALA A 251 11.06 12.92 2.46
N GLY A 252 10.29 13.28 1.42
CA GLY A 252 9.05 14.05 1.51
C GLY A 252 9.25 15.57 1.68
N GLU A 253 10.49 16.06 1.58
CA GLU A 253 10.83 17.45 1.96
C GLU A 253 10.19 18.53 1.06
N PHE A 254 9.74 18.16 -0.14
CA PHE A 254 9.07 19.09 -1.06
C PHE A 254 7.57 19.24 -0.79
N GLY A 255 6.92 18.27 -0.13
CA GLY A 255 5.51 18.33 0.29
C GLY A 255 4.55 18.91 -0.75
N ASP A 256 3.65 19.79 -0.30
CA ASP A 256 2.68 20.51 -1.16
C ASP A 256 3.31 21.68 -1.96
N GLN A 257 4.63 21.88 -1.91
CA GLN A 257 5.31 23.00 -2.59
C GLN A 257 5.52 22.74 -4.10
N LEU A 258 5.40 21.49 -4.54
CA LEU A 258 5.52 21.08 -5.95
C LEU A 258 4.22 20.44 -6.45
N VAL A 259 3.85 20.78 -7.68
CA VAL A 259 2.66 20.19 -8.34
C VAL A 259 3.05 18.88 -9.02
N GLY A 260 2.90 17.77 -8.31
CA GLY A 260 3.16 16.41 -8.79
C GLY A 260 4.51 15.83 -8.36
N SER A 261 4.68 14.50 -8.52
CA SER A 261 5.91 13.80 -8.12
C SER A 261 7.08 14.10 -9.07
N VAL A 262 8.23 14.39 -8.47
CA VAL A 262 9.52 14.54 -9.14
C VAL A 262 9.95 13.21 -9.75
N LEU A 263 9.86 12.10 -9.01
CA LEU A 263 10.28 10.79 -9.53
C LEU A 263 9.48 10.37 -10.76
N ARG A 264 8.18 10.64 -10.81
CA ARG A 264 7.35 10.35 -11.98
C ARG A 264 7.83 11.13 -13.21
N LEU A 265 8.04 12.43 -13.06
CA LEU A 265 8.56 13.30 -14.13
C LEU A 265 9.94 12.84 -14.62
N LEU A 266 10.84 12.43 -13.72
CA LEU A 266 12.16 11.91 -14.09
C LEU A 266 12.06 10.59 -14.88
N LEU A 267 11.19 9.67 -14.46
CA LEU A 267 11.00 8.38 -15.16
C LEU A 267 10.35 8.57 -16.53
N ASP A 268 9.30 9.39 -16.65
CA ASP A 268 8.65 9.66 -17.93
C ASP A 268 9.58 10.40 -18.92
N ALA A 269 10.50 11.24 -18.41
CA ALA A 269 11.57 11.85 -19.20
C ALA A 269 12.75 10.90 -19.54
N GLY A 270 12.67 9.62 -19.15
CA GLY A 270 13.63 8.58 -19.52
C GLY A 270 14.94 8.56 -18.70
N PHE A 271 14.95 9.14 -17.50
CA PHE A 271 16.13 9.20 -16.62
C PHE A 271 16.78 7.84 -16.36
N LEU A 272 15.96 6.79 -16.26
CA LEU A 272 16.41 5.41 -16.01
C LEU A 272 17.45 4.92 -17.05
N PHE A 273 17.19 5.19 -18.33
CA PHE A 273 18.10 4.82 -19.42
C PHE A 273 19.29 5.76 -19.50
N LEU A 274 19.10 7.04 -19.15
CA LEU A 274 20.20 7.99 -19.05
C LEU A 274 21.22 7.58 -17.99
N LEU A 275 20.78 7.17 -16.79
CA LEU A 275 21.63 6.56 -15.78
C LEU A 275 22.37 5.34 -16.33
N ARG A 276 21.64 4.44 -17.01
CA ARG A 276 22.23 3.23 -17.61
C ARG A 276 23.32 3.57 -18.64
N PHE A 277 23.17 4.62 -19.45
CA PHE A 277 24.22 5.09 -20.35
C PHE A 277 25.39 5.76 -19.61
N SER A 278 25.12 6.57 -18.57
CA SER A 278 26.17 7.19 -17.74
C SER A 278 27.02 6.16 -16.98
N LEU A 279 26.49 4.97 -16.70
CA LEU A 279 27.29 3.86 -16.16
C LEU A 279 28.37 3.36 -17.13
N ASP A 280 28.20 3.51 -18.46
CA ASP A 280 29.16 3.05 -19.49
C ASP A 280 30.21 4.12 -19.85
N ASP A 281 30.34 5.19 -19.05
CA ASP A 281 31.35 6.22 -19.24
C ASP A 281 32.79 5.72 -19.02
N ARG A 282 33.77 6.56 -19.37
CA ARG A 282 35.21 6.34 -19.19
C ARG A 282 35.79 7.06 -17.96
N VAL A 283 35.03 7.98 -17.35
CA VAL A 283 35.46 8.79 -16.21
C VAL A 283 34.80 8.29 -14.93
N ASP A 284 35.60 7.81 -13.99
CA ASP A 284 35.11 7.17 -12.75
C ASP A 284 34.21 8.09 -11.90
N GLY A 285 34.45 9.40 -11.94
CA GLY A 285 33.56 10.39 -11.29
C GLY A 285 32.16 10.46 -11.89
N VAL A 286 32.00 10.21 -13.19
CA VAL A 286 30.68 10.12 -13.86
C VAL A 286 30.01 8.80 -13.49
N ILE A 287 30.76 7.69 -13.49
CA ILE A 287 30.27 6.37 -13.07
C ILE A 287 29.81 6.41 -11.60
N ALA A 288 30.58 7.01 -10.70
CA ALA A 288 30.25 7.16 -9.29
C ALA A 288 28.99 8.01 -9.08
N ALA A 289 28.84 9.12 -9.81
CA ALA A 289 27.64 9.96 -9.75
C ALA A 289 26.40 9.22 -10.30
N ALA A 290 26.54 8.46 -11.39
CA ALA A 290 25.48 7.63 -11.95
C ALA A 290 25.04 6.51 -11.00
N ILE A 291 25.99 5.85 -10.31
CA ILE A 291 25.69 4.83 -9.29
C ILE A 291 24.98 5.45 -8.09
N ARG A 292 25.41 6.63 -7.62
CA ARG A 292 24.75 7.34 -6.52
C ARG A 292 23.31 7.73 -6.88
N ALA A 293 23.09 8.25 -8.09
CA ALA A 293 21.76 8.55 -8.58
C ALA A 293 20.89 7.29 -8.77
N LEU A 294 21.48 6.16 -9.17
CA LEU A 294 20.79 4.87 -9.26
C LEU A 294 20.41 4.31 -7.89
N ARG A 295 21.29 4.43 -6.88
CA ARG A 295 20.95 4.12 -5.48
C ARG A 295 19.80 5.00 -5.01
N ALA A 296 19.92 6.33 -5.18
CA ALA A 296 18.90 7.28 -4.76
C ALA A 296 17.55 6.95 -5.41
N LEU A 297 17.51 6.65 -6.72
CA LEU A 297 16.27 6.31 -7.41
C LEU A 297 15.62 5.01 -6.91
N LEU A 298 16.40 3.97 -6.61
CA LEU A 298 15.88 2.62 -6.35
C LEU A 298 15.74 2.25 -4.87
N VAL A 299 16.57 2.80 -3.98
CA VAL A 299 16.82 2.25 -2.64
C VAL A 299 16.39 3.23 -1.54
N ALA A 300 15.19 3.03 -1.00
CA ALA A 300 14.78 3.61 0.27
C ALA A 300 15.55 2.93 1.42
N PRO A 301 16.41 3.63 2.20
CA PRO A 301 17.20 3.01 3.25
C PRO A 301 16.34 2.57 4.46
N GLY A 302 15.34 3.35 4.82
CA GLY A 302 14.45 3.07 5.95
C GLY A 302 13.66 1.75 5.80
N ASP A 303 13.33 1.34 4.58
CA ASP A 303 12.71 0.05 4.29
C ASP A 303 13.62 -1.12 4.68
N GLU A 304 14.93 -1.00 4.43
CA GLU A 304 15.92 -2.04 4.73
C GLU A 304 16.35 -2.06 6.20
N GLU A 305 16.22 -0.93 6.90
CA GLU A 305 16.34 -0.84 8.37
C GLU A 305 15.11 -1.46 9.07
N LEU A 306 13.91 -1.17 8.54
CA LEU A 306 12.65 -1.76 9.00
C LEU A 306 12.69 -3.29 8.92
N LEU A 307 12.99 -3.85 7.74
CA LEU A 307 13.06 -5.31 7.53
C LEU A 307 14.13 -6.01 8.37
N ASP A 308 15.14 -5.29 8.85
CA ASP A 308 16.20 -5.84 9.70
C ASP A 308 15.89 -5.73 11.19
N SER A 309 15.26 -4.65 11.63
CA SER A 309 14.76 -4.50 13.00
C SER A 309 13.65 -5.52 13.33
N THR A 310 12.84 -5.90 12.33
CA THR A 310 11.75 -6.88 12.49
C THR A 310 12.14 -8.34 12.21
N PHE A 311 13.39 -8.62 11.79
CA PHE A 311 13.85 -9.98 11.43
C PHE A 311 13.57 -11.03 12.53
N SER A 312 13.77 -10.66 13.79
CA SER A 312 13.59 -11.53 14.97
C SER A 312 12.14 -11.61 15.50
N TRP A 313 11.17 -11.05 14.78
CA TRP A 313 9.75 -11.12 15.16
C TRP A 313 9.10 -12.45 14.73
N TYR A 314 7.89 -12.72 15.22
CA TYR A 314 7.13 -13.92 14.83
C TYR A 314 6.86 -13.92 13.30
N HIS A 315 7.50 -14.85 12.60
CA HIS A 315 7.60 -14.93 11.13
C HIS A 315 8.10 -13.65 10.43
N GLY A 316 8.93 -12.86 11.10
CA GLY A 316 9.57 -11.64 10.57
C GLY A 316 10.65 -11.89 9.52
N THR A 317 11.14 -13.13 9.41
CA THR A 317 12.06 -13.54 8.33
C THR A 317 11.39 -13.65 6.96
N SER A 318 10.05 -13.71 6.91
CA SER A 318 9.27 -13.81 5.66
C SER A 318 8.70 -12.45 5.26
N VAL A 319 8.86 -12.06 4.00
CA VAL A 319 8.65 -10.69 3.51
C VAL A 319 7.91 -10.70 2.17
N PHE A 320 7.05 -9.71 1.93
CA PHE A 320 6.42 -9.51 0.63
C PHE A 320 7.45 -9.02 -0.43
N PRO A 321 7.40 -9.52 -1.67
CA PRO A 321 8.27 -9.07 -2.75
C PRO A 321 8.00 -7.59 -3.08
N LEU A 322 9.06 -6.79 -3.21
CA LEU A 322 8.96 -5.35 -3.52
C LEU A 322 8.86 -5.12 -5.03
N MET A 323 7.78 -5.64 -5.62
CA MET A 323 7.42 -5.54 -7.04
C MET A 323 6.01 -4.96 -7.22
N PRO A 324 5.70 -4.33 -8.37
CA PRO A 324 4.35 -3.89 -8.70
C PRO A 324 3.33 -5.04 -8.65
N SER A 325 2.11 -4.73 -8.21
CA SER A 325 0.94 -5.55 -8.55
C SER A 325 0.72 -5.47 -10.06
N GLN A 326 0.62 -6.61 -10.72
CA GLN A 326 0.04 -6.66 -12.06
C GLN A 326 -1.45 -6.34 -11.91
N GLU A 327 -1.83 -5.10 -12.21
CA GLU A 327 -3.21 -4.80 -12.55
C GLU A 327 -3.48 -5.51 -13.87
N ASP A 328 -4.31 -6.55 -13.87
CA ASP A 328 -4.87 -7.17 -15.08
C ASP A 328 -5.92 -6.22 -15.68
N LYS A 329 -5.46 -5.03 -16.08
CA LYS A 329 -6.14 -4.19 -17.05
C LYS A 329 -5.98 -4.85 -18.40
N GLU A 330 -6.94 -5.72 -18.70
CA GLU A 330 -7.46 -5.82 -20.07
C GLU A 330 -7.80 -4.39 -20.50
N GLU A 331 -6.98 -3.82 -21.39
CA GLU A 331 -7.23 -2.49 -21.92
C GLU A 331 -8.41 -2.62 -22.89
N ASP A 332 -9.61 -2.25 -22.42
CA ASP A 332 -10.81 -2.00 -23.23
C ASP A 332 -10.57 -0.79 -24.16
N GLY A 333 -9.67 -0.99 -25.13
CA GLY A 333 -9.37 -0.08 -26.22
C GLY A 333 -10.30 -0.34 -27.38
N GLU A 334 -11.47 0.30 -27.37
CA GLU A 334 -12.27 0.48 -28.58
C GLU A 334 -11.50 1.36 -29.60
N ASP A 335 -10.63 0.76 -30.42
CA ASP A 335 -10.24 1.23 -31.78
C ASP A 335 -9.11 0.34 -32.41
N GLU A 336 -9.43 -0.86 -32.93
CA GLU A 336 -8.65 -1.46 -34.04
C GLU A 336 -9.58 -2.10 -35.09
N GLU A 337 -9.24 -1.92 -36.38
CA GLU A 337 -10.02 -2.46 -37.51
C GLU A 337 -9.81 -3.98 -37.68
N PRO A 338 -10.84 -4.75 -38.09
CA PRO A 338 -10.80 -6.22 -38.10
C PRO A 338 -9.97 -6.79 -39.27
N ALA A 339 -8.64 -6.83 -39.12
CA ALA A 339 -7.74 -7.54 -40.01
C ALA A 339 -7.83 -9.08 -39.79
N THR A 340 -8.29 -9.80 -40.81
CA THR A 340 -8.49 -11.26 -40.71
C THR A 340 -7.19 -12.05 -40.89
N GLU A 341 -6.76 -12.83 -39.89
CA GLU A 341 -6.31 -14.22 -40.09
C GLU A 341 -6.22 -15.04 -38.79
N LYS A 342 -6.28 -16.38 -38.90
CA LYS A 342 -6.43 -17.30 -37.75
C LYS A 342 -5.08 -17.76 -37.18
N ALA A 343 -4.61 -17.13 -36.12
CA ALA A 343 -3.51 -17.62 -35.29
C ALA A 343 -4.02 -18.51 -34.13
N LYS A 344 -3.19 -19.47 -33.69
CA LYS A 344 -3.47 -20.32 -32.52
C LYS A 344 -3.15 -19.58 -31.22
N PRO A 345 -3.82 -19.87 -30.09
CA PRO A 345 -3.41 -19.36 -28.80
C PRO A 345 -2.00 -19.86 -28.45
N LYS A 346 -1.08 -18.91 -28.28
CA LYS A 346 0.19 -19.12 -27.58
C LYS A 346 0.02 -18.67 -26.13
N SER A 347 0.82 -19.23 -25.23
CA SER A 347 1.04 -18.70 -23.88
C SER A 347 1.56 -17.25 -23.92
N PRO A 348 1.31 -16.42 -22.90
CA PRO A 348 1.82 -15.05 -22.83
C PRO A 348 3.35 -15.02 -22.72
N GLU A 349 4.02 -14.79 -23.84
CA GLU A 349 5.48 -14.63 -23.93
C GLU A 349 5.89 -13.21 -23.47
N GLU A 350 5.96 -12.99 -22.14
CA GLU A 350 6.36 -11.70 -21.49
C GLU A 350 7.67 -11.09 -22.06
N GLY A 351 8.54 -11.91 -22.67
CA GLY A 351 9.85 -11.50 -23.18
C GLY A 351 9.87 -10.62 -24.44
N THR A 352 8.71 -10.21 -24.98
CA THR A 352 8.62 -9.52 -26.28
C THR A 352 8.47 -7.98 -26.17
N ARG A 353 8.15 -7.44 -24.99
CA ARG A 353 8.03 -5.98 -24.79
C ARG A 353 9.42 -5.33 -24.72
N PRO A 354 9.66 -4.16 -25.35
CA PRO A 354 10.97 -3.51 -25.34
C PRO A 354 11.27 -2.89 -23.96
N PRO A 355 12.56 -2.69 -23.59
CA PRO A 355 12.95 -2.17 -22.27
C PRO A 355 12.25 -0.90 -21.77
N PRO A 356 11.99 0.16 -22.57
CA PRO A 356 11.28 1.36 -22.07
C PRO A 356 9.83 1.08 -21.67
N ASP A 357 9.12 0.19 -22.36
CA ASP A 357 7.74 -0.13 -22.02
C ASP A 357 7.67 -1.06 -20.81
N LEU A 358 8.62 -2.00 -20.68
CA LEU A 358 8.82 -2.73 -19.43
C LEU A 358 9.06 -1.79 -18.25
N ALA A 359 9.95 -0.80 -18.41
CA ALA A 359 10.28 0.17 -17.36
C ALA A 359 9.11 1.09 -16.93
N ARG A 360 8.10 1.28 -17.78
CA ARG A 360 6.87 2.04 -17.43
C ARG A 360 5.99 1.30 -16.43
N HIS A 361 5.92 -0.03 -16.52
CA HIS A 361 5.16 -0.88 -15.59
C HIS A 361 6.00 -1.37 -14.42
N ASP A 362 7.27 -1.71 -14.65
CA ASP A 362 8.20 -2.29 -13.69
C ASP A 362 9.63 -1.81 -13.97
N VAL A 363 10.08 -0.85 -13.16
CA VAL A 363 11.41 -0.21 -13.28
C VAL A 363 12.55 -1.22 -13.14
N ILE A 364 12.36 -2.30 -12.38
CA ILE A 364 13.41 -3.29 -12.09
C ILE A 364 13.51 -4.35 -13.20
N LYS A 365 12.40 -4.91 -13.70
CA LYS A 365 12.40 -5.72 -14.94
C LYS A 365 13.00 -4.91 -16.10
N GLY A 366 12.60 -3.64 -16.24
CA GLY A 366 13.14 -2.71 -17.24
C GLY A 366 14.67 -2.54 -17.16
N LEU A 367 15.22 -2.31 -15.97
CA LEU A 367 16.67 -2.22 -15.76
C LEU A 367 17.41 -3.54 -16.04
N LEU A 368 16.87 -4.68 -15.60
CA LEU A 368 17.51 -5.98 -15.81
C LEU A 368 17.64 -6.32 -17.30
N ALA A 369 16.66 -5.92 -18.13
CA ALA A 369 16.73 -6.06 -19.58
C ALA A 369 17.88 -5.25 -20.25
N THR A 370 18.44 -4.24 -19.58
CA THR A 370 19.54 -3.41 -20.13
C THR A 370 20.96 -3.96 -19.86
N ASN A 371 21.08 -5.21 -19.41
CA ASN A 371 22.35 -5.81 -18.96
C ASN A 371 23.05 -5.03 -17.83
N LEU A 372 22.27 -4.51 -16.87
CA LEU A 372 22.79 -3.79 -15.70
C LEU A 372 23.76 -4.64 -14.87
N LEU A 373 23.42 -5.91 -14.59
CA LEU A 373 24.21 -6.77 -13.69
C LEU A 373 25.65 -7.03 -14.20
N PRO A 374 25.90 -7.37 -15.48
CA PRO A 374 27.26 -7.41 -16.03
C PRO A 374 28.04 -6.10 -15.90
N ARG A 375 27.40 -4.92 -16.00
CA ARG A 375 28.08 -3.63 -15.85
C ARG A 375 28.43 -3.33 -14.40
N LEU A 376 27.51 -3.56 -13.45
CA LEU A 376 27.80 -3.45 -12.02
C LEU A 376 28.95 -4.39 -11.61
N ARG A 377 28.95 -5.63 -12.13
CA ARG A 377 30.07 -6.57 -11.95
C ARG A 377 31.39 -6.00 -12.49
N TYR A 378 31.40 -5.46 -13.71
CA TYR A 378 32.61 -4.86 -14.29
C TYR A 378 33.17 -3.75 -13.41
N VAL A 379 32.31 -2.88 -12.86
CA VAL A 379 32.74 -1.79 -11.98
C VAL A 379 33.39 -2.34 -10.70
N LEU A 380 32.80 -3.36 -10.06
CA LEU A 380 33.38 -4.01 -8.88
C LEU A 380 34.67 -4.79 -9.18
N GLU A 381 34.78 -5.41 -10.35
CA GLU A 381 35.87 -6.35 -10.69
C GLU A 381 37.06 -5.70 -11.41
N VAL A 382 36.85 -4.57 -12.10
CA VAL A 382 37.84 -3.95 -13.00
C VAL A 382 38.07 -2.47 -12.69
N THR A 383 37.02 -1.69 -12.42
CA THR A 383 37.17 -0.27 -12.05
C THR A 383 37.61 -0.10 -10.58
N CYS A 384 37.25 -1.03 -9.71
CA CYS A 384 37.61 -1.06 -8.28
C CYS A 384 37.40 0.28 -7.55
N PRO A 385 36.17 0.85 -7.57
CA PRO A 385 35.92 2.21 -7.09
C PRO A 385 36.01 2.34 -5.55
N GLY A 386 36.04 3.59 -5.08
CA GLY A 386 36.14 3.91 -3.65
C GLY A 386 34.93 3.44 -2.81
N PRO A 387 35.09 3.38 -1.46
CA PRO A 387 34.16 2.71 -0.54
C PRO A 387 32.67 3.01 -0.74
N SER A 388 32.30 4.29 -0.84
CA SER A 388 30.89 4.68 -0.94
C SER A 388 30.22 4.15 -2.22
N VAL A 389 30.95 4.03 -3.33
CA VAL A 389 30.43 3.48 -4.59
C VAL A 389 30.22 1.98 -4.48
N VAL A 390 31.11 1.25 -3.79
CA VAL A 390 30.93 -0.20 -3.52
C VAL A 390 29.67 -0.44 -2.67
N LEU A 391 29.47 0.35 -1.62
CA LEU A 391 28.27 0.29 -0.79
C LEU A 391 27.01 0.66 -1.57
N ASP A 392 27.08 1.69 -2.43
CA ASP A 392 25.97 2.10 -3.30
C ASP A 392 25.58 0.98 -4.29
N ILE A 393 26.56 0.24 -4.87
CA ILE A 393 26.30 -0.95 -5.71
C ILE A 393 25.66 -2.09 -4.91
N LEU A 394 26.19 -2.41 -3.72
CA LEU A 394 25.67 -3.49 -2.88
C LEU A 394 24.22 -3.20 -2.45
N ALA A 395 23.89 -1.95 -2.12
CA ALA A 395 22.53 -1.50 -1.82
C ALA A 395 21.57 -1.69 -3.01
N VAL A 396 21.99 -1.34 -4.24
CA VAL A 396 21.22 -1.60 -5.46
C VAL A 396 21.01 -3.11 -5.69
N LEU A 397 22.05 -3.94 -5.51
CA LEU A 397 21.92 -5.40 -5.64
C LEU A 397 20.96 -6.01 -4.61
N ILE A 398 20.95 -5.49 -3.37
CA ILE A 398 19.97 -5.87 -2.33
C ILE A 398 18.55 -5.53 -2.80
N ARG A 399 18.31 -4.30 -3.25
CA ARG A 399 16.98 -3.88 -3.75
C ARG A 399 16.49 -4.71 -4.94
N LEU A 400 17.38 -5.09 -5.85
CA LEU A 400 17.08 -6.00 -6.96
C LEU A 400 16.70 -7.39 -6.43
N ALA A 401 17.44 -7.94 -5.46
CA ALA A 401 17.12 -9.24 -4.85
C ALA A 401 15.81 -9.25 -4.04
N ARG A 402 15.37 -8.11 -3.49
CA ARG A 402 14.05 -7.93 -2.84
C ARG A 402 12.87 -7.92 -3.82
N HIS A 403 13.11 -7.72 -5.12
CA HIS A 403 12.04 -7.51 -6.09
C HIS A 403 11.20 -8.76 -6.33
N SER A 404 11.82 -9.86 -6.75
CA SER A 404 11.14 -11.12 -7.05
C SER A 404 12.13 -12.30 -7.02
N LEU A 405 11.61 -13.53 -6.91
CA LEU A 405 12.43 -14.75 -7.01
C LEU A 405 13.20 -14.81 -8.34
N GLU A 406 12.58 -14.36 -9.44
CA GLU A 406 13.25 -14.27 -10.73
C GLU A 406 14.45 -13.31 -10.67
N SER A 407 14.24 -12.09 -10.17
CA SER A 407 15.31 -11.08 -10.03
C SER A 407 16.48 -11.58 -9.17
N ALA A 408 16.18 -12.18 -8.01
CA ALA A 408 17.18 -12.81 -7.16
C ALA A 408 17.95 -13.94 -7.88
N THR A 409 17.27 -14.71 -8.73
CA THR A 409 17.89 -15.76 -9.56
C THR A 409 18.79 -15.15 -10.64
N ARG A 410 18.37 -14.09 -11.34
CA ARG A 410 19.23 -13.36 -12.31
C ARG A 410 20.48 -12.79 -11.63
N VAL A 411 20.40 -12.32 -10.39
CA VAL A 411 21.56 -11.84 -9.60
C VAL A 411 22.51 -12.97 -9.24
N LEU A 412 21.99 -14.13 -8.80
CA LEU A 412 22.79 -15.33 -8.52
C LEU A 412 23.51 -15.87 -9.77
N GLU A 413 22.86 -15.82 -10.93
CA GLU A 413 23.32 -16.43 -12.17
C GLU A 413 24.17 -15.51 -13.06
N CYS A 414 24.29 -14.22 -12.69
CA CYS A 414 25.19 -13.29 -13.37
C CYS A 414 26.66 -13.76 -13.26
N PRO A 415 27.33 -14.15 -14.36
CA PRO A 415 28.62 -14.85 -14.30
C PRO A 415 29.70 -14.06 -13.55
N ARG A 416 30.37 -14.73 -12.59
CA ARG A 416 31.37 -14.17 -11.66
C ARG A 416 30.89 -13.09 -10.69
N LEU A 417 29.61 -12.69 -10.64
CA LEU A 417 29.16 -11.61 -9.74
C LEU A 417 29.28 -12.00 -8.27
N ILE A 418 28.64 -13.10 -7.87
CA ILE A 418 28.68 -13.60 -6.49
C ILE A 418 30.11 -14.05 -6.10
N GLU A 419 30.86 -14.64 -7.04
CA GLU A 419 32.26 -15.00 -6.86
C GLU A 419 33.13 -13.78 -6.51
N THR A 420 32.97 -12.68 -7.26
CA THR A 420 33.70 -11.43 -7.02
C THR A 420 33.31 -10.83 -5.68
N ILE A 421 32.02 -10.79 -5.34
CA ILE A 421 31.54 -10.23 -4.07
C ILE A 421 32.12 -11.01 -2.87
N ILE A 422 32.16 -12.35 -2.94
CA ILE A 422 32.74 -13.17 -1.86
C ILE A 422 34.27 -13.10 -1.82
N ARG A 423 34.93 -12.96 -2.97
CA ARG A 423 36.40 -12.87 -3.08
C ARG A 423 36.95 -11.52 -2.64
N GLU A 424 36.26 -10.43 -2.96
CA GLU A 424 36.70 -9.06 -2.67
C GLU A 424 36.13 -8.52 -1.35
N PHE A 425 34.86 -8.81 -1.01
CA PHE A 425 34.15 -8.18 0.13
C PHE A 425 33.72 -9.16 1.24
N LEU A 426 34.07 -10.44 1.15
CA LEU A 426 34.02 -11.41 2.27
C LEU A 426 35.29 -12.32 2.31
N PRO A 427 36.51 -11.76 2.29
CA PRO A 427 37.73 -12.55 2.41
C PRO A 427 37.91 -13.13 3.83
N THR A 428 38.58 -14.28 3.95
CA THR A 428 38.92 -14.89 5.25
C THR A 428 40.14 -14.26 5.95
N SER A 429 40.91 -13.45 5.22
CA SER A 429 42.08 -12.72 5.70
C SER A 429 42.17 -11.34 5.04
N TRP A 430 42.50 -10.33 5.82
CA TRP A 430 42.61 -8.92 5.40
C TRP A 430 43.67 -8.20 6.25
N SER A 431 44.13 -7.03 5.82
CA SER A 431 45.00 -6.15 6.61
C SER A 431 44.20 -5.38 7.66
N PRO A 432 44.72 -5.17 8.89
CA PRO A 432 43.99 -4.49 9.96
C PRO A 432 43.57 -3.07 9.56
N VAL A 433 42.28 -2.77 9.67
CA VAL A 433 41.72 -1.46 9.34
C VAL A 433 41.83 -0.53 10.54
N VAL A 434 42.72 0.47 10.45
CA VAL A 434 42.87 1.52 11.47
C VAL A 434 41.69 2.50 11.38
N ALA A 435 41.27 3.06 12.52
CA ALA A 435 40.20 4.05 12.60
C ALA A 435 40.57 5.33 11.82
N GLY A 436 39.96 5.50 10.64
CA GLY A 436 40.16 6.61 9.72
C GLY A 436 39.37 6.38 8.42
N PRO A 437 39.36 7.34 7.47
CA PRO A 437 38.71 7.15 6.18
C PRO A 437 39.41 6.05 5.38
N THR A 438 38.72 4.93 5.11
CA THR A 438 39.27 3.83 4.34
C THR A 438 39.51 4.24 2.89
N SER A 439 40.69 3.94 2.35
CA SER A 439 41.03 4.25 0.95
C SER A 439 40.38 3.28 -0.05
N SER A 440 40.07 2.05 0.38
CA SER A 440 39.33 1.05 -0.40
C SER A 440 38.62 0.05 0.52
N LEU A 441 37.57 -0.59 0.02
CA LEU A 441 36.93 -1.77 0.64
C LEU A 441 37.33 -3.10 -0.04
N HIS A 442 38.11 -3.06 -1.12
CA HIS A 442 38.54 -4.28 -1.80
C HIS A 442 39.52 -5.06 -0.90
N ARG A 443 39.25 -6.35 -0.70
CA ARG A 443 39.91 -7.24 0.28
C ARG A 443 39.68 -6.84 1.74
N VAL A 444 38.58 -6.14 2.04
CA VAL A 444 38.08 -5.91 3.40
C VAL A 444 36.69 -6.56 3.51
N PRO A 445 36.39 -7.36 4.54
CA PRO A 445 35.06 -7.94 4.72
C PRO A 445 34.02 -6.86 5.08
N CYS A 446 32.82 -6.95 4.50
CA CYS A 446 31.77 -5.96 4.69
C CYS A 446 30.39 -6.57 5.01
N ALA A 447 29.68 -5.98 5.98
CA ALA A 447 28.34 -6.38 6.40
C ALA A 447 27.31 -6.27 5.28
N ALA A 448 27.41 -5.27 4.40
CA ALA A 448 26.51 -5.11 3.25
C ALA A 448 26.63 -6.27 2.24
N ALA A 449 27.83 -6.86 2.08
CA ALA A 449 28.02 -8.04 1.25
C ALA A 449 27.38 -9.29 1.89
N MET A 450 27.51 -9.44 3.22
CA MET A 450 26.83 -10.51 3.97
C MET A 450 25.30 -10.37 3.88
N LYS A 451 24.78 -9.14 3.97
CA LYS A 451 23.35 -8.82 3.82
C LYS A 451 22.81 -9.19 2.45
N LEU A 452 23.54 -8.92 1.37
CA LEU A 452 23.15 -9.35 0.02
C LEU A 452 22.99 -10.88 -0.06
N LEU A 453 23.92 -11.65 0.52
CA LEU A 453 23.81 -13.11 0.55
C LEU A 453 22.64 -13.60 1.40
N ARG A 454 22.32 -12.94 2.52
CA ARG A 454 21.09 -13.20 3.29
C ARG A 454 19.83 -12.97 2.45
N VAL A 455 19.72 -11.84 1.77
CA VAL A 455 18.53 -11.50 0.99
C VAL A 455 18.34 -12.46 -0.20
N LEU A 456 19.43 -12.85 -0.87
CA LEU A 456 19.40 -13.89 -1.90
C LEU A 456 18.97 -15.25 -1.33
N ALA A 457 19.48 -15.67 -0.16
CA ALA A 457 19.05 -16.90 0.49
C ALA A 457 17.56 -16.88 0.89
N SER A 458 17.04 -15.74 1.36
CA SER A 458 15.62 -15.58 1.67
C SER A 458 14.70 -15.72 0.46
N ALA A 459 15.19 -15.45 -0.75
CA ALA A 459 14.39 -15.55 -1.96
C ALA A 459 13.93 -16.99 -2.27
N GLY A 460 14.74 -18.01 -1.95
CA GLY A 460 14.32 -19.41 -2.11
C GLY A 460 15.36 -20.44 -1.66
N ARG A 461 14.88 -21.62 -1.24
CA ARG A 461 15.69 -22.72 -0.71
C ARG A 461 16.86 -23.11 -1.63
N ASN A 462 16.58 -23.22 -2.93
CA ASN A 462 17.59 -23.64 -3.91
C ASN A 462 18.71 -22.60 -4.07
N ILE A 463 18.41 -21.32 -3.84
CA ILE A 463 19.42 -20.25 -3.82
C ILE A 463 20.29 -20.39 -2.56
N ALA A 464 19.67 -20.56 -1.38
CA ALA A 464 20.40 -20.80 -0.13
C ALA A 464 21.31 -22.04 -0.21
N ALA A 465 20.83 -23.14 -0.79
CA ALA A 465 21.61 -24.36 -1.00
C ALA A 465 22.78 -24.16 -1.98
N ARG A 466 22.58 -23.46 -3.10
CA ARG A 466 23.66 -23.08 -4.04
C ARG A 466 24.70 -22.18 -3.37
N LEU A 467 24.27 -21.17 -2.61
CA LEU A 467 25.17 -20.25 -1.89
C LEU A 467 26.07 -20.99 -0.88
N LEU A 468 25.52 -21.92 -0.10
CA LEU A 468 26.30 -22.70 0.87
C LEU A 468 27.26 -23.71 0.24
N SER A 469 26.86 -24.37 -0.85
CA SER A 469 27.61 -25.47 -1.46
C SER A 469 28.60 -25.02 -2.54
N SER A 470 28.22 -24.07 -3.39
CA SER A 470 28.96 -23.72 -4.62
C SER A 470 29.93 -22.56 -4.44
N PHE A 471 29.76 -21.75 -3.38
CA PHE A 471 30.52 -20.51 -3.16
C PHE A 471 31.28 -20.48 -1.82
N ASP A 472 31.44 -21.62 -1.14
CA ASP A 472 32.16 -21.77 0.14
C ASP A 472 31.69 -20.79 1.25
N LEU A 473 30.41 -20.41 1.23
CA LEU A 473 29.81 -19.55 2.24
C LEU A 473 29.85 -20.16 3.65
N ARG A 474 29.99 -21.49 3.75
CA ARG A 474 30.24 -22.23 4.98
C ARG A 474 31.52 -21.75 5.69
N SER A 475 32.66 -21.66 4.99
CA SER A 475 33.92 -21.22 5.64
C SER A 475 33.86 -19.76 6.08
N ARG A 476 33.11 -18.93 5.35
CA ARG A 476 32.87 -17.52 5.69
C ARG A 476 32.03 -17.38 6.96
N LEU A 477 30.94 -18.14 7.07
CA LEU A 477 30.13 -18.21 8.29
C LEU A 477 30.97 -18.66 9.49
N CYS A 478 31.83 -19.69 9.34
CA CYS A 478 32.79 -20.05 10.41
C CYS A 478 33.68 -18.85 10.78
N ARG A 479 34.30 -18.19 9.80
CA ARG A 479 35.28 -17.11 10.03
C ARG A 479 34.69 -15.91 10.78
N PHE A 480 33.47 -15.49 10.46
CA PHE A 480 32.86 -14.28 11.04
C PHE A 480 32.00 -14.55 12.28
N ILE A 481 31.89 -15.81 12.72
CA ILE A 481 31.19 -16.20 13.95
C ILE A 481 32.16 -16.76 15.01
N ALA A 482 33.32 -17.33 14.62
CA ALA A 482 34.24 -17.98 15.54
C ALA A 482 35.03 -17.03 16.47
N GLU A 483 35.34 -15.82 16.00
CA GLU A 483 36.02 -14.75 16.73
C GLU A 483 34.99 -13.72 17.23
N ALA A 484 35.25 -13.08 18.37
CA ALA A 484 34.39 -12.02 18.88
C ALA A 484 34.53 -10.74 18.02
N PRO A 485 33.48 -9.90 17.87
CA PRO A 485 33.57 -8.68 17.06
C PRO A 485 34.66 -7.69 17.50
N GLN A 486 35.10 -7.73 18.75
CA GLN A 486 36.19 -6.91 19.28
C GLN A 486 37.59 -7.48 18.97
N GLU A 487 37.66 -8.74 18.52
CA GLU A 487 38.89 -9.43 18.08
C GLU A 487 39.07 -9.31 16.54
N LEU A 488 38.00 -9.03 15.80
CA LEU A 488 38.04 -8.76 14.36
C LEU A 488 38.82 -7.45 14.09
N ALA A 489 39.77 -7.50 13.15
CA ALA A 489 40.62 -6.37 12.79
C ALA A 489 39.89 -5.34 11.86
N LEU A 490 38.78 -4.79 12.35
CA LEU A 490 37.81 -3.95 11.66
C LEU A 490 37.33 -2.81 12.59
N PRO A 491 36.66 -1.76 12.07
CA PRO A 491 35.89 -0.84 12.91
C PRO A 491 34.83 -1.61 13.73
N PRO A 492 34.61 -1.28 15.02
CA PRO A 492 33.77 -2.08 15.90
C PRO A 492 32.31 -2.14 15.43
N GLU A 493 31.78 -1.07 14.86
CA GLU A 493 30.42 -1.02 14.32
C GLU A 493 30.26 -1.96 13.12
N GLU A 494 31.22 -1.98 12.18
CA GLU A 494 31.22 -2.88 11.02
C GLU A 494 31.40 -4.34 11.45
N ALA A 495 32.22 -4.61 12.46
CA ALA A 495 32.39 -5.94 13.05
C ALA A 495 31.10 -6.48 13.69
N GLU A 496 30.39 -5.63 14.45
CA GLU A 496 29.10 -5.98 15.07
C GLU A 496 28.00 -6.19 14.00
N MET A 497 27.95 -5.34 12.97
CA MET A 497 27.01 -5.50 11.85
C MET A 497 27.31 -6.77 11.04
N LEU A 498 28.58 -7.04 10.72
CA LEU A 498 29.00 -8.23 9.97
C LEU A 498 28.69 -9.53 10.74
N SER A 499 28.95 -9.56 12.04
CA SER A 499 28.58 -10.69 12.91
C SER A 499 27.06 -10.88 12.98
N THR A 500 26.31 -9.79 13.13
CA THR A 500 24.83 -9.80 13.11
C THR A 500 24.29 -10.37 11.79
N GLU A 501 24.82 -9.92 10.65
CA GLU A 501 24.42 -10.44 9.33
C GLU A 501 24.81 -11.90 9.12
N ALA A 502 25.96 -12.35 9.65
CA ALA A 502 26.35 -13.77 9.61
C ALA A 502 25.36 -14.64 10.40
N TYR A 503 24.94 -14.21 11.59
CA TYR A 503 23.89 -14.90 12.37
C TYR A 503 22.54 -14.92 11.63
N ARG A 504 22.12 -13.79 11.03
CA ARG A 504 20.86 -13.69 10.28
C ARG A 504 20.87 -14.56 9.01
N LEU A 505 21.98 -14.59 8.27
CA LEU A 505 22.17 -15.47 7.11
C LEU A 505 22.11 -16.95 7.51
N TRP A 506 22.79 -17.34 8.59
CA TRP A 506 22.74 -18.73 9.06
C TRP A 506 21.33 -19.10 9.58
N ALA A 507 20.61 -18.17 10.21
CA ALA A 507 19.21 -18.39 10.60
C ALA A 507 18.30 -18.62 9.37
N VAL A 508 18.52 -17.91 8.26
CA VAL A 508 17.82 -18.16 6.99
C VAL A 508 18.20 -19.51 6.38
N ALA A 509 19.46 -19.93 6.45
CA ALA A 509 19.86 -21.28 6.03
C ALA A 509 19.18 -22.38 6.88
N ALA A 510 19.17 -22.20 8.21
CA ALA A 510 18.59 -23.13 9.15
C ALA A 510 17.06 -23.26 9.00
N SER A 511 16.36 -22.20 8.60
CA SER A 511 14.90 -22.24 8.36
C SER A 511 14.50 -23.11 7.16
N TYR A 512 15.44 -23.47 6.27
CA TYR A 512 15.29 -24.47 5.21
C TYR A 512 15.86 -25.86 5.57
N GLY A 513 16.38 -26.03 6.79
CA GLY A 513 17.10 -27.23 7.23
C GLY A 513 18.56 -27.33 6.74
N HIS A 514 19.17 -26.24 6.28
CA HIS A 514 20.56 -26.22 5.80
C HIS A 514 21.53 -25.64 6.84
N GLY A 515 22.82 -25.96 6.71
CA GLY A 515 23.87 -25.42 7.59
C GLY A 515 23.87 -26.01 9.02
N GLY A 516 23.26 -27.17 9.24
CA GLY A 516 23.23 -27.81 10.57
C GLY A 516 24.60 -28.27 11.08
N ASP A 517 25.51 -28.64 10.17
CA ASP A 517 26.85 -29.14 10.52
C ASP A 517 27.74 -28.06 11.17
N LEU A 518 27.52 -26.79 10.80
CA LEU A 518 28.15 -25.61 11.42
C LEU A 518 27.85 -25.53 12.92
N TYR A 519 26.69 -26.03 13.38
CA TYR A 519 26.32 -26.00 14.80
C TYR A 519 27.27 -26.88 15.62
N ARG A 520 27.69 -28.02 15.08
CA ARG A 520 28.64 -28.94 15.74
C ARG A 520 30.03 -28.32 15.86
N GLU A 521 30.46 -27.57 14.86
CA GLU A 521 31.77 -26.91 14.80
C GLU A 521 31.84 -25.64 15.66
N LEU A 522 30.77 -24.83 15.65
CA LEU A 522 30.70 -23.55 16.33
C LEU A 522 30.07 -23.62 17.74
N TYR A 523 29.63 -24.80 18.21
CA TYR A 523 29.01 -24.97 19.53
C TYR A 523 29.76 -24.28 20.68
N PRO A 524 31.10 -24.43 20.85
CA PRO A 524 31.83 -23.77 21.95
C PRO A 524 31.91 -22.24 21.82
N VAL A 525 31.61 -21.69 20.64
CA VAL A 525 31.53 -20.25 20.40
C VAL A 525 30.11 -19.75 20.69
N LEU A 526 29.09 -20.44 20.17
CA LEU A 526 27.68 -20.15 20.43
C LEU A 526 27.37 -20.18 21.94
N MET A 527 27.93 -21.13 22.70
CA MET A 527 27.70 -21.19 24.15
C MET A 527 28.34 -20.01 24.88
N ARG A 528 29.55 -19.59 24.50
CA ARG A 528 30.21 -18.41 25.07
C ARG A 528 29.44 -17.12 24.73
N ALA A 529 29.01 -16.97 23.47
CA ALA A 529 28.22 -15.83 23.03
C ALA A 529 26.89 -15.74 23.79
N LEU A 530 26.16 -16.85 23.94
CA LEU A 530 24.90 -16.88 24.67
C LEU A 530 25.09 -16.59 26.18
N GLN A 531 26.18 -17.06 26.79
CA GLN A 531 26.53 -16.77 28.19
C GLN A 531 26.92 -15.30 28.42
N ALA A 532 27.38 -14.58 27.39
CA ALA A 532 27.66 -13.14 27.46
C ALA A 532 26.39 -12.27 27.44
N VAL A 533 25.32 -12.69 26.75
CA VAL A 533 24.10 -11.87 26.54
C VAL A 533 23.51 -11.27 27.82
N PRO A 534 23.35 -11.98 28.96
CA PRO A 534 22.83 -11.37 30.20
C PRO A 534 23.73 -10.26 30.78
N LEU A 535 25.04 -10.33 30.55
CA LEU A 535 26.00 -9.31 30.97
C LEU A 535 25.92 -8.09 30.04
N GLU A 536 25.86 -8.30 28.73
CA GLU A 536 25.72 -7.22 27.73
C GLU A 536 24.42 -6.43 27.92
N LEU A 537 23.31 -7.12 28.18
CA LEU A 537 22.01 -6.51 28.53
C LEU A 537 22.02 -5.72 29.86
N SER A 538 23.08 -5.83 30.65
CA SER A 538 23.26 -5.11 31.92
C SER A 538 24.15 -3.86 31.78
N ILE A 539 24.70 -3.58 30.60
CA ILE A 539 25.52 -2.39 30.32
C ILE A 539 24.62 -1.17 30.09
N HIS A 540 24.98 -0.01 30.65
CA HIS A 540 24.22 1.24 30.54
C HIS A 540 25.14 2.41 30.12
N PRO A 541 24.79 3.21 29.08
CA PRO A 541 23.66 3.00 28.17
C PRO A 541 23.80 1.70 27.36
N LEU A 542 22.67 1.13 26.93
CA LEU A 542 22.63 -0.14 26.21
C LEU A 542 22.83 0.12 24.70
N PRO A 543 23.92 -0.38 24.06
CA PRO A 543 24.16 -0.15 22.64
C PRO A 543 23.25 -1.01 21.75
N SER A 544 22.74 -0.44 20.67
CA SER A 544 21.78 -1.10 19.76
C SER A 544 22.37 -2.28 18.98
N LEU A 545 23.62 -2.16 18.49
CA LEU A 545 24.22 -3.19 17.64
C LEU A 545 24.38 -4.55 18.36
N PRO A 546 24.94 -4.66 19.57
CA PRO A 546 24.98 -5.92 20.32
C PRO A 546 23.59 -6.48 20.66
N VAL A 547 22.58 -5.62 20.88
CA VAL A 547 21.17 -6.06 21.11
C VAL A 547 20.60 -6.73 19.85
N HIS A 548 20.84 -6.16 18.66
CA HIS A 548 20.45 -6.80 17.39
C HIS A 548 21.25 -8.09 17.11
N ARG A 549 22.54 -8.14 17.46
CA ARG A 549 23.36 -9.36 17.39
C ARG A 549 22.80 -10.47 18.29
N ALA A 550 22.52 -10.15 19.56
CA ALA A 550 21.97 -11.10 20.53
C ALA A 550 20.60 -11.65 20.11
N ALA A 551 19.70 -10.79 19.61
CA ALA A 551 18.43 -11.22 19.06
C ALA A 551 18.59 -12.10 17.81
N SER A 552 19.59 -11.81 16.96
CA SER A 552 19.90 -12.61 15.77
C SER A 552 20.48 -13.99 16.12
N LEU A 553 21.34 -14.08 17.14
CA LEU A 553 21.81 -15.34 17.74
C LEU A 553 20.64 -16.16 18.29
N LEU A 554 19.76 -15.57 19.08
CA LEU A 554 18.55 -16.26 19.60
C LEU A 554 17.62 -16.71 18.46
N THR A 555 17.51 -15.92 17.39
CA THR A 555 16.72 -16.28 16.19
C THR A 555 17.34 -17.47 15.46
N LEU A 556 18.67 -17.53 15.31
CA LEU A 556 19.38 -18.69 14.80
C LEU A 556 19.10 -19.93 15.66
N LEU A 557 19.28 -19.85 16.98
CA LEU A 557 19.04 -20.98 17.88
C LEU A 557 17.59 -21.48 17.82
N THR A 558 16.63 -20.57 17.56
CA THR A 558 15.21 -20.89 17.32
C THR A 558 14.99 -21.66 16.01
N GLN A 559 15.75 -21.36 14.93
CA GLN A 559 15.67 -22.15 13.69
C GLN A 559 16.39 -23.50 13.83
N LEU A 560 17.47 -23.57 14.61
CA LEU A 560 18.20 -24.82 14.87
C LEU A 560 17.41 -25.79 15.78
N THR A 561 16.64 -25.32 16.78
CA THR A 561 15.73 -26.18 17.56
C THR A 561 14.62 -26.78 16.69
N LEU A 562 14.02 -25.99 15.79
CA LEU A 562 13.01 -26.47 14.84
C LEU A 562 13.59 -27.44 13.82
N ALA A 563 14.78 -27.17 13.27
CA ALA A 563 15.48 -28.10 12.38
C ALA A 563 15.83 -29.43 13.06
N ALA A 564 16.06 -29.43 14.38
CA ALA A 564 16.37 -30.62 15.17
C ALA A 564 15.14 -31.43 15.63
N SER A 565 13.90 -30.93 15.48
CA SER A 565 12.69 -31.71 15.80
C SER A 565 12.22 -32.60 14.65
N GLY A 566 12.65 -32.32 13.42
CA GLY A 566 12.28 -33.03 12.19
C GLY A 566 12.88 -34.43 12.04
N THR A 567 12.46 -35.38 12.87
CA THR A 567 12.83 -36.80 12.77
C THR A 567 11.71 -37.65 12.17
N HIS A 568 12.04 -38.45 11.15
CA HIS A 568 11.24 -39.54 10.57
C HIS A 568 9.70 -39.40 10.59
N SER A 569 9.18 -38.49 9.75
CA SER A 569 7.90 -38.79 9.09
C SER A 569 8.14 -40.03 8.21
N GLU A 570 7.42 -41.12 8.44
CA GLU A 570 7.26 -42.13 7.39
C GLU A 570 6.63 -41.47 6.15
N PRO A 571 6.94 -41.94 4.93
CA PRO A 571 6.26 -41.48 3.73
C PRO A 571 4.83 -42.06 3.72
N THR A 572 3.85 -41.24 4.11
CA THR A 572 2.44 -41.51 3.88
C THR A 572 2.22 -41.74 2.38
N ARG A 573 1.69 -42.92 2.02
CA ARG A 573 1.80 -43.50 0.67
C ARG A 573 0.95 -42.83 -0.42
N ASP A 574 0.27 -41.73 -0.10
CA ASP A 574 -0.88 -41.22 -0.86
C ASP A 574 -0.58 -39.93 -1.66
N SER A 575 0.69 -39.66 -1.98
CA SER A 575 1.10 -38.57 -2.87
C SER A 575 2.05 -39.05 -3.97
N ALA A 576 1.55 -39.08 -5.21
CA ALA A 576 2.33 -39.50 -6.39
C ALA A 576 3.38 -38.47 -6.85
N ASP A 577 3.23 -37.20 -6.49
CA ASP A 577 4.11 -36.09 -6.86
C ASP A 577 5.37 -36.04 -5.98
N ALA A 578 6.23 -37.07 -6.12
CA ALA A 578 7.45 -37.23 -5.35
C ALA A 578 8.60 -36.36 -5.89
N HIS A 579 8.65 -35.09 -5.47
CA HIS A 579 9.91 -34.35 -5.44
C HIS A 579 10.84 -34.90 -4.33
N GLU A 580 12.14 -34.59 -4.46
CA GLU A 580 13.28 -35.30 -3.84
C GLU A 580 13.13 -35.69 -2.36
N PRO A 581 13.66 -36.87 -1.95
CA PRO A 581 13.63 -37.29 -0.54
C PRO A 581 14.37 -36.29 0.34
N ALA A 582 13.67 -35.73 1.33
CA ALA A 582 14.22 -34.72 2.22
C ALA A 582 15.50 -35.22 2.91
N ALA A 583 16.60 -34.48 2.74
CA ALA A 583 17.87 -34.78 3.39
C ALA A 583 17.69 -34.77 4.92
N ALA A 584 18.19 -35.81 5.59
CA ALA A 584 18.08 -35.95 7.03
C ALA A 584 18.74 -34.77 7.76
N SER A 585 18.12 -34.29 8.84
CA SER A 585 18.63 -33.18 9.64
C SER A 585 19.99 -33.52 10.25
N SER A 586 21.02 -32.73 9.96
CA SER A 586 22.37 -32.95 10.52
C SER A 586 22.51 -32.54 11.99
N ILE A 587 21.44 -32.06 12.63
CA ILE A 587 21.35 -31.83 14.07
C ILE A 587 20.30 -32.78 14.67
N THR A 588 20.61 -33.36 15.83
CA THR A 588 19.66 -34.15 16.64
C THR A 588 19.23 -33.37 17.89
N TRP A 589 18.01 -33.60 18.38
CA TRP A 589 17.48 -32.97 19.60
C TRP A 589 18.46 -33.00 20.80
N THR A 590 19.17 -34.12 20.97
CA THR A 590 20.20 -34.32 22.01
C THR A 590 21.36 -33.33 21.98
N GLN A 591 21.59 -32.63 20.87
CA GLN A 591 22.62 -31.59 20.73
C GLN A 591 22.09 -30.19 21.08
N VAL A 592 20.77 -30.04 21.27
CA VAL A 592 20.08 -28.75 21.40
C VAL A 592 19.23 -28.65 22.68
N SER A 593 18.91 -29.78 23.31
CA SER A 593 18.19 -29.85 24.60
C SER A 593 18.85 -29.01 25.72
N GLY A 594 20.19 -28.90 25.72
CA GLY A 594 20.94 -28.12 26.71
C GLY A 594 20.82 -26.59 26.61
N LEU A 595 20.10 -26.03 25.62
CA LEU A 595 20.05 -24.59 25.41
C LEU A 595 19.07 -23.82 26.32
N GLN A 596 17.99 -24.47 26.77
CA GLN A 596 16.96 -23.83 27.62
C GLN A 596 17.54 -23.08 28.84
N PRO A 597 18.41 -23.68 29.68
CA PRO A 597 18.92 -23.03 30.89
C PRO A 597 19.91 -21.88 30.61
N LEU A 598 20.32 -21.67 29.35
CA LEU A 598 21.15 -20.54 28.94
C LEU A 598 20.32 -19.37 28.38
N VAL A 599 19.15 -19.64 27.78
CA VAL A 599 18.22 -18.61 27.30
C VAL A 599 17.31 -18.09 28.42
N GLU A 600 16.92 -18.94 29.37
CA GLU A 600 16.04 -18.55 30.48
C GLU A 600 16.60 -17.38 31.34
N PRO A 601 17.91 -17.33 31.68
CA PRO A 601 18.52 -16.17 32.35
C PRO A 601 18.47 -14.88 31.52
N CYS A 602 18.58 -14.97 30.19
CA CYS A 602 18.44 -13.82 29.29
C CYS A 602 17.03 -13.22 29.41
N LEU A 603 16.00 -14.07 29.34
CA LEU A 603 14.61 -13.65 29.55
C LEU A 603 14.41 -13.05 30.94
N ARG A 604 14.85 -13.75 32.00
CA ARG A 604 14.77 -13.25 33.40
C ARG A 604 15.44 -11.89 33.57
N GLN A 605 16.53 -11.60 32.85
CA GLN A 605 17.19 -10.28 32.92
C GLN A 605 16.41 -9.20 32.15
N THR A 606 15.88 -9.49 30.95
CA THR A 606 15.04 -8.52 30.22
C THR A 606 13.75 -8.17 30.96
N LEU A 607 13.08 -9.14 31.58
CA LEU A 607 11.81 -8.92 32.29
C LEU A 607 11.95 -8.05 33.55
N LYS A 608 13.13 -8.00 34.19
CA LYS A 608 13.40 -7.04 35.30
C LYS A 608 13.38 -5.58 34.84
N LEU A 609 13.59 -5.32 33.55
CA LEU A 609 13.70 -3.98 32.98
C LEU A 609 12.41 -3.54 32.26
N LEU A 610 11.43 -4.43 32.14
CA LEU A 610 10.09 -4.19 31.62
C LEU A 610 9.34 -3.03 32.33
N PRO A 611 9.47 -2.78 33.65
CA PRO A 611 8.72 -1.70 34.32
C PRO A 611 9.14 -0.27 33.99
N THR A 612 10.14 -0.08 33.13
CA THR A 612 10.69 1.22 32.76
C THR A 612 10.55 1.46 31.25
N PRO A 613 9.61 2.32 30.78
CA PRO A 613 9.22 2.39 29.37
C PRO A 613 10.36 2.81 28.44
N ASP A 614 11.20 3.76 28.85
CA ASP A 614 12.36 4.21 28.06
C ASP A 614 13.45 3.12 27.93
N ARG A 615 13.46 2.15 28.86
CA ARG A 615 14.37 1.00 28.85
C ARG A 615 13.76 -0.18 28.11
N TRP A 616 12.44 -0.29 28.07
CA TRP A 616 11.72 -1.27 27.27
C TRP A 616 12.02 -1.10 25.77
N SER A 617 11.92 0.12 25.25
CA SER A 617 12.27 0.41 23.85
C SER A 617 13.74 0.09 23.52
N ALA A 618 14.66 0.34 24.47
CA ALA A 618 16.09 0.04 24.31
C ALA A 618 16.42 -1.48 24.28
N LEU A 619 15.57 -2.35 24.83
CA LEU A 619 15.75 -3.81 24.74
C LEU A 619 15.43 -4.38 23.35
N GLY A 620 14.65 -3.65 22.56
CA GLY A 620 14.29 -3.99 21.18
C GLY A 620 13.84 -5.46 21.00
N PRO A 621 14.41 -6.22 20.04
CA PRO A 621 13.94 -7.55 19.69
C PRO A 621 14.35 -8.69 20.64
N VAL A 622 15.20 -8.48 21.65
CA VAL A 622 15.74 -9.56 22.49
C VAL A 622 14.70 -10.31 23.34
N PRO A 623 13.81 -9.66 24.12
CA PRO A 623 12.77 -10.38 24.89
C PRO A 623 11.83 -11.18 23.98
N THR A 624 11.49 -10.63 22.81
CA THR A 624 10.73 -11.31 21.74
C THR A 624 11.44 -12.58 21.28
N ALA A 625 12.73 -12.49 20.94
CA ALA A 625 13.51 -13.64 20.49
C ALA A 625 13.66 -14.74 21.57
N CYS A 626 13.76 -14.37 22.85
CA CYS A 626 13.76 -15.32 23.97
C CYS A 626 12.44 -16.11 24.06
N LEU A 627 11.29 -15.43 23.96
CA LEU A 627 9.97 -16.08 24.02
C LEU A 627 9.72 -16.99 22.81
N LEU A 628 10.15 -16.58 21.61
CA LEU A 628 10.08 -17.41 20.40
C LEU A 628 10.98 -18.64 20.49
N PHE A 629 12.20 -18.50 21.02
CA PHE A 629 13.08 -19.62 21.30
C PHE A 629 12.42 -20.64 22.24
N LEU A 630 11.85 -20.18 23.37
CA LEU A 630 11.18 -21.07 24.32
C LEU A 630 9.99 -21.79 23.68
N SER A 631 9.18 -21.11 22.86
CA SER A 631 8.08 -21.74 22.13
C SER A 631 8.57 -22.84 21.18
N ALA A 632 9.62 -22.55 20.40
CA ALA A 632 10.23 -23.54 19.52
C ALA A 632 10.83 -24.73 20.29
N TYR A 633 11.52 -24.46 21.40
CA TYR A 633 12.11 -25.47 22.28
C TYR A 633 11.05 -26.41 22.87
N TYR A 634 9.99 -25.88 23.49
CA TYR A 634 8.92 -26.70 24.06
C TYR A 634 8.11 -27.45 23.00
N GLN A 635 7.87 -26.85 21.82
CA GLN A 635 7.28 -27.57 20.70
C GLN A 635 8.17 -28.76 20.29
N ALA A 636 9.46 -28.51 20.05
CA ALA A 636 10.41 -29.54 19.61
C ALA A 636 10.59 -30.67 20.65
N TRP A 637 10.59 -30.34 21.95
CA TRP A 637 10.66 -31.33 23.03
C TRP A 637 9.41 -32.23 23.06
N SER A 638 8.22 -31.63 22.96
CA SER A 638 6.94 -32.37 22.95
C SER A 638 6.75 -33.30 21.73
N GLN A 639 7.59 -33.16 20.70
CA GLN A 639 7.58 -33.98 19.48
C GLN A 639 8.56 -35.17 19.55
N GLN A 640 9.37 -35.31 20.61
CA GLN A 640 10.36 -36.38 20.70
C GLN A 640 9.74 -37.71 21.15
N PRO A 641 9.84 -38.81 20.37
CA PRO A 641 9.15 -40.07 20.68
C PRO A 641 9.76 -40.87 21.84
N ASN A 642 11.01 -40.57 22.22
CA ASN A 642 11.81 -41.37 23.15
C ASN A 642 12.02 -40.71 24.53
N LEU A 643 11.25 -39.68 24.87
CA LEU A 643 11.40 -38.93 26.13
C LEU A 643 10.12 -39.00 26.98
N CYS A 644 10.26 -38.99 28.30
CA CYS A 644 9.14 -39.04 29.22
C CYS A 644 8.30 -37.76 29.13
N PRO A 645 6.96 -37.85 29.02
CA PRO A 645 6.09 -36.67 29.04
C PRO A 645 6.20 -35.86 30.34
N GLU A 646 6.43 -36.55 31.47
CA GLU A 646 6.49 -35.97 32.81
C GLU A 646 7.59 -34.90 32.93
N ASP A 647 8.79 -35.13 32.36
CA ASP A 647 9.94 -34.22 32.43
C ASP A 647 9.60 -32.83 31.88
N TRP A 648 8.99 -32.79 30.69
CA TRP A 648 8.65 -31.51 30.05
C TRP A 648 7.34 -30.93 30.56
N LEU A 649 6.38 -31.74 31.03
CA LEU A 649 5.18 -31.22 31.70
C LEU A 649 5.58 -30.48 32.99
N GLN A 650 6.44 -31.08 33.83
CA GLN A 650 6.93 -30.46 35.05
C GLN A 650 7.74 -29.18 34.78
N ASP A 651 8.57 -29.17 33.73
CA ASP A 651 9.32 -27.96 33.35
C ASP A 651 8.42 -26.83 32.81
N MET A 652 7.34 -27.17 32.09
CA MET A 652 6.32 -26.19 31.69
C MET A 652 5.57 -25.61 32.90
N GLU A 653 5.23 -26.43 33.91
CA GLU A 653 4.63 -25.95 35.15
C GLU A 653 5.60 -25.02 35.91
N ARG A 654 6.89 -25.39 36.03
CA ARG A 654 7.95 -24.56 36.61
C ARG A 654 8.03 -23.20 35.92
N LEU A 655 8.18 -23.18 34.59
CA LEU A 655 8.25 -21.96 33.80
C LEU A 655 6.98 -21.09 33.95
N SER A 656 5.82 -21.73 33.98
CA SER A 656 4.54 -21.04 34.13
C SER A 656 4.38 -20.40 35.51
N GLN A 657 4.80 -21.09 36.58
CA GLN A 657 4.72 -20.59 37.96
C GLN A 657 5.80 -19.54 38.27
N GLU A 658 7.03 -19.74 37.81
CA GLU A 658 8.15 -18.82 38.12
C GLU A 658 8.19 -17.57 37.25
N LEU A 659 7.74 -17.62 35.99
CA LEU A 659 7.90 -16.54 35.03
C LEU A 659 6.60 -16.04 34.41
N LEU A 660 5.78 -16.94 33.84
CA LEU A 660 4.63 -16.49 33.04
C LEU A 660 3.51 -15.93 33.92
N LEU A 661 2.98 -16.69 34.89
CA LEU A 661 1.89 -16.23 35.74
C LEU A 661 2.25 -14.95 36.54
N PRO A 662 3.48 -14.80 37.08
CA PRO A 662 3.95 -13.52 37.62
C PRO A 662 3.93 -12.39 36.58
N LEU A 663 4.44 -12.60 35.36
CA LEU A 663 4.41 -11.60 34.28
C LEU A 663 2.98 -11.20 33.89
N LEU A 664 2.05 -12.16 33.82
CA LEU A 664 0.64 -11.91 33.54
C LEU A 664 -0.07 -11.09 34.64
N SER A 665 0.48 -11.06 35.85
CA SER A 665 -0.03 -10.27 36.98
C SER A 665 0.60 -8.88 37.12
N GLN A 666 1.52 -8.48 36.23
CA GLN A 666 2.15 -7.16 36.32
C GLN A 666 1.31 -6.08 35.62
N PRO A 667 1.05 -4.92 36.26
CA PRO A 667 0.29 -3.81 35.66
C PRO A 667 1.02 -3.15 34.48
N THR A 668 2.29 -3.47 34.29
CA THR A 668 3.09 -3.10 33.12
C THR A 668 2.65 -3.84 31.87
N LEU A 669 2.06 -5.03 31.98
CA LEU A 669 1.52 -5.77 30.85
C LEU A 669 0.18 -5.18 30.39
N ASP A 670 -0.65 -4.71 31.33
CA ASP A 670 -1.92 -4.02 31.00
C ASP A 670 -1.68 -2.73 30.20
N SER A 671 -0.68 -1.91 30.59
CA SER A 671 -0.35 -0.69 29.83
C SER A 671 0.24 -0.99 28.45
N LEU A 672 0.90 -2.15 28.27
CA LEU A 672 1.27 -2.63 26.93
C LEU A 672 0.02 -3.02 26.12
N TRP A 673 -0.99 -3.69 26.69
CA TRP A 673 -2.25 -3.97 26.00
C TRP A 673 -3.02 -2.71 25.60
N ASP A 674 -3.05 -1.67 26.44
CA ASP A 674 -3.66 -0.38 26.12
C ASP A 674 -2.91 0.38 25.00
N SER A 675 -1.59 0.19 24.88
CA SER A 675 -0.80 0.79 23.80
C SER A 675 -0.99 0.10 22.43
N VAL A 676 -1.47 -1.14 22.37
CA VAL A 676 -1.76 -1.87 21.11
C VAL A 676 -2.66 -1.06 20.19
N ARG A 677 -3.77 -0.52 20.73
CA ARG A 677 -4.73 0.30 19.98
C ARG A 677 -4.08 1.49 19.27
N HIS A 678 -3.12 2.14 19.93
CA HIS A 678 -2.46 3.34 19.41
C HIS A 678 -1.48 3.02 18.27
N CYS A 679 -0.90 1.82 18.29
CA CYS A 679 0.09 1.35 17.31
C CYS A 679 -0.52 0.48 16.20
N SER A 680 -1.78 0.08 16.34
CA SER A 680 -2.52 -0.77 15.39
C SER A 680 -2.82 -0.02 14.08
N PRO A 681 -2.49 -0.58 12.90
CA PRO A 681 -2.84 0.02 11.62
C PRO A 681 -4.36 -0.02 11.33
N VAL A 682 -5.12 -0.96 11.93
CA VAL A 682 -6.59 -0.97 11.87
C VAL A 682 -7.20 0.14 12.72
N CYS A 683 -6.75 0.30 13.97
CA CYS A 683 -7.32 1.30 14.89
C CYS A 683 -6.78 2.72 14.65
N ASN A 684 -5.62 2.85 13.99
CA ASN A 684 -4.94 4.10 13.67
C ASN A 684 -4.46 4.08 12.20
N PRO A 685 -5.37 4.22 11.21
CA PRO A 685 -5.03 4.13 9.79
C PRO A 685 -4.09 5.24 9.30
N LEU A 686 -3.99 6.36 10.03
CA LEU A 686 -3.02 7.43 9.77
C LEU A 686 -1.56 6.94 9.89
N SER A 687 -1.32 5.85 10.64
CA SER A 687 0.00 5.21 10.71
C SER A 687 0.43 4.51 9.41
N CYS A 688 -0.47 4.35 8.44
CA CYS A 688 -0.26 3.68 7.15
C CYS A 688 -0.49 4.61 5.94
N ALA A 689 -0.50 5.93 6.15
CA ALA A 689 -0.59 6.90 5.07
C ALA A 689 0.56 6.70 4.06
N PRO A 690 0.31 6.70 2.75
CA PRO A 690 1.36 6.58 1.74
C PRO A 690 2.29 7.80 1.76
N ALA A 691 3.57 7.60 1.46
CA ALA A 691 4.51 8.69 1.25
C ALA A 691 4.14 9.54 0.02
N ALA A 692 4.54 10.80 0.00
CA ALA A 692 4.17 11.77 -1.04
C ALA A 692 4.61 11.39 -2.47
N GLU A 693 5.57 10.47 -2.61
CA GLU A 693 6.13 10.03 -3.90
C GLU A 693 6.05 8.52 -4.15
N VAL A 694 4.97 7.86 -3.69
CA VAL A 694 4.74 6.44 -4.02
C VAL A 694 4.51 6.28 -5.53
N LEU A 695 5.36 5.47 -6.18
CA LEU A 695 5.23 5.06 -7.58
C LEU A 695 4.67 3.65 -7.69
N SER A 696 3.70 3.43 -8.57
CA SER A 696 3.18 2.08 -8.87
C SER A 696 4.23 1.16 -9.50
N SER A 697 5.08 1.68 -10.39
CA SER A 697 6.12 0.92 -11.10
C SER A 697 7.43 0.71 -10.31
N LEU A 698 7.52 1.25 -9.09
CA LEU A 698 8.66 1.07 -8.18
C LEU A 698 8.17 1.03 -6.74
N VAL A 699 7.66 -0.14 -6.33
CA VAL A 699 7.12 -0.40 -4.99
C VAL A 699 8.18 -0.21 -3.89
N ALA A 700 7.79 0.44 -2.79
CA ALA A 700 8.56 0.64 -1.57
C ALA A 700 7.63 0.54 -0.34
N LEU A 701 8.19 0.30 0.85
CA LEU A 701 7.49 0.41 2.13
C LEU A 701 7.39 1.89 2.58
N GLY A 702 8.25 2.77 2.08
CA GLY A 702 8.03 4.21 2.13
C GLY A 702 8.11 4.79 3.54
N CYS A 703 9.14 4.42 4.31
CA CYS A 703 9.40 4.95 5.66
C CYS A 703 10.57 5.95 5.68
N PRO A 704 10.41 7.19 5.15
CA PRO A 704 11.46 8.21 5.19
C PRO A 704 11.75 8.63 6.63
N GLY A 705 13.01 8.51 7.06
CA GLY A 705 13.42 8.84 8.44
C GLY A 705 13.00 7.82 9.50
N GLY A 706 12.49 6.65 9.10
CA GLY A 706 12.05 5.58 10.01
C GLY A 706 10.56 5.64 10.35
N CYS A 707 10.08 4.65 11.11
CA CYS A 707 8.66 4.51 11.43
C CYS A 707 8.25 5.41 12.60
N PRO A 708 7.10 6.11 12.55
CA PRO A 708 6.67 6.98 13.64
C PRO A 708 6.44 6.18 14.93
N PRO A 709 6.72 6.75 16.12
CA PRO A 709 6.85 5.97 17.37
C PRO A 709 5.56 5.27 17.82
N ARG A 710 4.39 5.72 17.35
CA ARG A 710 3.07 5.11 17.56
C ARG A 710 2.54 4.39 16.31
N SER A 711 3.42 3.76 15.55
CA SER A 711 3.07 2.78 14.51
C SER A 711 3.40 1.36 14.98
N LEU A 712 2.92 0.35 14.27
CA LEU A 712 3.23 -1.06 14.56
C LEU A 712 4.74 -1.35 14.54
N ALA A 713 5.51 -0.59 13.76
CA ALA A 713 6.96 -0.64 13.65
C ALA A 713 7.71 0.36 14.56
N GLY A 714 6.99 1.22 15.27
CA GLY A 714 7.58 2.26 16.13
C GLY A 714 8.28 1.70 17.36
N SER A 715 9.25 2.44 17.91
CA SER A 715 10.05 2.04 19.08
C SER A 715 9.25 1.86 20.38
N ALA A 716 8.01 2.34 20.44
CA ALA A 716 7.08 2.10 21.55
C ALA A 716 6.07 0.96 21.29
N SER A 717 6.20 0.23 20.17
CA SER A 717 5.25 -0.80 19.76
C SER A 717 5.30 -2.04 20.68
N PRO A 718 4.17 -2.48 21.26
CA PRO A 718 4.11 -3.69 22.08
C PRO A 718 3.98 -4.97 21.24
N PHE A 719 3.61 -4.84 19.95
CA PHE A 719 3.24 -5.94 19.05
C PHE A 719 4.21 -7.13 19.04
N PRO A 720 5.53 -6.97 18.83
CA PRO A 720 6.44 -8.13 18.73
C PRO A 720 6.45 -8.98 20.00
N PHE A 721 6.54 -8.34 21.17
CA PHE A 721 6.58 -9.03 22.46
C PHE A 721 5.26 -9.73 22.80
N LEU A 722 4.13 -9.02 22.64
CA LEU A 722 2.81 -9.59 22.92
C LEU A 722 2.47 -10.74 21.96
N THR A 723 2.89 -10.66 20.69
CA THR A 723 2.75 -11.76 19.73
C THR A 723 3.58 -12.98 20.15
N ALA A 724 4.83 -12.79 20.60
CA ALA A 724 5.68 -13.88 21.06
C ALA A 724 5.19 -14.49 22.40
N LEU A 725 4.65 -13.68 23.30
CA LEU A 725 4.03 -14.12 24.56
C LEU A 725 2.78 -14.97 24.28
N LEU A 726 1.88 -14.50 23.41
CA LEU A 726 0.72 -15.28 22.95
C LEU A 726 1.12 -16.55 22.21
N HIS A 727 2.23 -16.53 21.45
CA HIS A 727 2.74 -17.72 20.76
C HIS A 727 3.24 -18.78 21.75
N LEU A 728 4.05 -18.40 22.75
CA LEU A 728 4.49 -19.29 23.83
C LEU A 728 3.30 -19.83 24.64
N ALA A 729 2.37 -18.95 25.06
CA ALA A 729 1.16 -19.34 25.78
C ALA A 729 0.32 -20.35 24.97
N ASN A 730 0.19 -20.18 23.66
CA ASN A 730 -0.44 -21.15 22.77
C ASN A 730 0.30 -22.50 22.75
N THR A 731 1.64 -22.50 22.61
CA THR A 731 2.43 -23.73 22.60
C THR A 731 2.25 -24.52 23.89
N LEU A 732 2.33 -23.85 25.04
CA LEU A 732 2.12 -24.47 26.36
C LEU A 732 0.67 -24.95 26.56
N ALA A 733 -0.32 -24.19 26.12
CA ALA A 733 -1.73 -24.59 26.18
C ALA A 733 -2.08 -25.78 25.26
N ARG A 734 -1.29 -26.01 24.19
CA ARG A 734 -1.43 -27.16 23.28
C ARG A 734 -0.91 -28.45 23.92
N THR A 735 0.18 -28.37 24.66
CA THR A 735 0.88 -29.52 25.26
C THR A 735 0.35 -29.84 26.65
N HIS A 736 0.15 -28.83 27.50
CA HIS A 736 -0.26 -28.98 28.90
C HIS A 736 -1.64 -28.37 29.16
N LYS A 737 -2.71 -29.16 28.93
CA LYS A 737 -4.12 -28.72 29.08
C LYS A 737 -4.42 -28.02 30.42
N GLY A 738 -3.81 -28.48 31.52
CA GLY A 738 -3.99 -27.86 32.85
C GLY A 738 -3.55 -26.40 32.97
N LEU A 739 -2.56 -25.96 32.18
CA LEU A 739 -2.08 -24.58 32.17
C LEU A 739 -2.94 -23.67 31.30
N CYS A 740 -3.71 -24.22 30.36
CA CYS A 740 -4.50 -23.44 29.40
C CYS A 740 -5.49 -22.48 30.08
N GLY A 741 -6.14 -22.89 31.19
CA GLY A 741 -7.04 -22.02 31.93
C GLY A 741 -6.34 -20.85 32.64
N GLN A 742 -5.11 -21.06 33.12
CA GLN A 742 -4.29 -20.00 33.73
C GLN A 742 -3.76 -19.04 32.66
N LEU A 743 -3.23 -19.57 31.56
CA LEU A 743 -2.69 -18.78 30.44
C LEU A 743 -3.79 -18.01 29.67
N ALA A 744 -5.02 -18.51 29.65
CA ALA A 744 -6.17 -17.81 29.07
C ALA A 744 -6.58 -16.54 29.83
N SER A 745 -6.07 -16.30 31.05
CA SER A 745 -6.31 -15.06 31.80
C SER A 745 -5.93 -13.79 31.03
N VAL A 746 -4.95 -13.86 30.12
CA VAL A 746 -4.57 -12.76 29.21
C VAL A 746 -5.76 -12.24 28.40
N LEU A 747 -6.72 -13.10 28.05
CA LEU A 747 -7.91 -12.77 27.28
C LEU A 747 -8.94 -11.97 28.10
N ALA A 748 -8.75 -11.86 29.42
CA ALA A 748 -9.52 -10.98 30.30
C ALA A 748 -8.97 -9.54 30.33
N ALA A 749 -7.80 -9.26 29.76
CA ALA A 749 -7.19 -7.93 29.80
C ALA A 749 -8.07 -6.87 29.10
N PRO A 750 -8.35 -5.73 29.75
CA PRO A 750 -9.30 -4.74 29.24
C PRO A 750 -8.79 -4.07 27.96
N GLY A 751 -7.49 -3.77 27.86
CA GLY A 751 -6.87 -3.21 26.66
C GLY A 751 -7.12 -4.08 25.42
N LEU A 752 -6.87 -5.39 25.52
CA LEU A 752 -7.08 -6.37 24.45
C LEU A 752 -8.55 -6.45 24.00
N GLN A 753 -9.50 -6.52 24.95
CA GLN A 753 -10.93 -6.53 24.62
C GLN A 753 -11.37 -5.22 23.95
N SER A 754 -10.88 -4.08 24.43
CA SER A 754 -11.18 -2.75 23.87
C SER A 754 -10.61 -2.55 22.46
N TYR A 755 -9.47 -3.18 22.18
CA TYR A 755 -8.83 -3.22 20.86
C TYR A 755 -9.60 -4.13 19.89
N PHE A 756 -10.05 -5.31 20.32
CA PHE A 756 -10.92 -6.18 19.50
C PHE A 756 -12.25 -5.50 19.16
N LEU A 757 -12.90 -4.81 20.10
CA LEU A 757 -14.11 -4.04 19.83
C LEU A 757 -13.90 -2.97 18.74
N GLN A 758 -12.74 -2.31 18.72
CA GLN A 758 -12.41 -1.34 17.67
C GLN A 758 -12.01 -1.99 16.34
N CYS A 759 -11.43 -3.20 16.35
CA CYS A 759 -11.11 -3.96 15.12
C CYS A 759 -12.32 -4.60 14.44
N VAL A 760 -13.41 -4.81 15.19
CA VAL A 760 -14.68 -5.37 14.69
C VAL A 760 -15.65 -4.29 14.22
N ALA A 761 -15.50 -3.06 14.75
CA ALA A 761 -16.38 -1.94 14.43
C ALA A 761 -16.44 -1.66 12.90
N PRO A 762 -17.63 -1.34 12.35
CA PRO A 762 -17.81 -1.15 10.91
C PRO A 762 -17.05 0.09 10.42
N GLY A 763 -16.02 -0.15 9.61
CA GLY A 763 -15.24 0.87 8.92
C GLY A 763 -14.85 0.41 7.51
N ALA A 764 -14.51 1.34 6.64
CA ALA A 764 -13.96 1.00 5.33
C ALA A 764 -12.61 0.28 5.50
N ALA A 765 -12.44 -0.90 4.89
CA ALA A 765 -11.15 -1.56 4.84
C ALA A 765 -10.18 -0.67 4.04
N PRO A 766 -9.04 -0.24 4.62
CA PRO A 766 -8.08 0.59 3.90
C PRO A 766 -7.46 -0.20 2.75
N HIS A 767 -7.32 0.44 1.59
CA HIS A 767 -6.66 -0.17 0.43
C HIS A 767 -5.22 -0.58 0.79
N PRO A 768 -4.77 -1.80 0.39
CA PRO A 768 -3.49 -2.35 0.82
C PRO A 768 -2.31 -1.64 0.14
N THR A 769 -1.83 -0.54 0.73
CA THR A 769 -0.49 -0.02 0.43
C THR A 769 0.57 -1.06 0.83
N PRO A 770 1.75 -1.12 0.20
CA PRO A 770 2.78 -2.11 0.52
C PRO A 770 3.19 -2.14 2.00
N PHE A 771 3.27 -0.96 2.63
CA PHE A 771 3.48 -0.83 4.07
C PHE A 771 2.33 -1.39 4.90
N SER A 772 1.09 -1.03 4.56
CA SER A 772 -0.08 -1.52 5.30
C SER A 772 -0.23 -3.04 5.19
N ALA A 773 0.03 -3.62 4.01
CA ALA A 773 0.04 -5.08 3.82
C ALA A 773 1.09 -5.77 4.71
N TRP A 774 2.30 -5.21 4.77
CA TRP A 774 3.35 -5.66 5.68
C TRP A 774 2.93 -5.54 7.16
N ALA A 775 2.35 -4.41 7.58
CA ALA A 775 1.94 -4.16 8.96
C ALA A 775 0.75 -5.04 9.38
N PHE A 776 -0.28 -5.14 8.55
CA PHE A 776 -1.46 -5.98 8.78
C PHE A 776 -1.07 -7.44 8.98
N ARG A 777 -0.12 -7.98 8.22
CA ARG A 777 0.36 -9.36 8.42
C ARG A 777 0.87 -9.61 9.86
N HIS A 778 1.61 -8.66 10.43
CA HIS A 778 2.09 -8.78 11.81
C HIS A 778 0.97 -8.62 12.84
N GLU A 779 0.00 -7.75 12.60
CA GLU A 779 -1.20 -7.60 13.43
C GLU A 779 -2.12 -8.84 13.37
N HIS A 780 -2.30 -9.43 12.18
CA HIS A 780 -3.08 -10.65 11.97
C HIS A 780 -2.53 -11.84 12.74
N HIS A 781 -1.20 -11.94 12.89
CA HIS A 781 -0.60 -12.95 13.77
C HIS A 781 -1.02 -12.77 15.24
N LEU A 782 -1.03 -11.54 15.76
CA LEU A 782 -1.47 -11.25 17.13
C LEU A 782 -2.96 -11.58 17.31
N GLN A 783 -3.80 -11.14 16.37
CA GLN A 783 -5.24 -11.41 16.36
C GLN A 783 -5.52 -12.92 16.32
N TYR A 784 -4.87 -13.66 15.42
CA TYR A 784 -4.99 -15.13 15.32
C TYR A 784 -4.55 -15.87 16.59
N LEU A 785 -3.39 -15.53 17.16
CA LEU A 785 -2.88 -16.24 18.34
C LEU A 785 -3.76 -16.03 19.57
N ALA A 786 -4.34 -14.84 19.76
CA ALA A 786 -5.34 -14.60 20.80
C ALA A 786 -6.63 -15.42 20.57
N ILE A 787 -7.14 -15.50 19.34
CA ILE A 787 -8.30 -16.34 19.00
C ILE A 787 -7.99 -17.84 19.22
N SER A 788 -6.80 -18.32 18.84
CA SER A 788 -6.41 -19.72 19.04
C SER A 788 -6.24 -20.09 20.52
N LEU A 789 -5.82 -19.14 21.37
CA LEU A 789 -5.82 -19.31 22.82
C LEU A 789 -7.26 -19.35 23.37
N ALA A 790 -8.15 -18.48 22.88
CA ALA A 790 -9.57 -18.46 23.26
C ALA A 790 -10.29 -19.77 22.92
N GLN A 791 -10.02 -20.34 21.74
CA GLN A 791 -10.50 -21.67 21.34
C GLN A 791 -10.03 -22.76 22.32
N ARG A 792 -8.75 -22.77 22.69
CA ARG A 792 -8.18 -23.80 23.57
C ARG A 792 -8.76 -23.70 24.99
N ALA A 793 -9.03 -22.48 25.46
CA ALA A 793 -9.78 -22.24 26.69
C ALA A 793 -11.23 -22.77 26.57
N ALA A 794 -11.93 -22.45 25.48
CA ALA A 794 -13.32 -22.86 25.23
C ALA A 794 -13.52 -24.40 25.24
N MET A 795 -12.51 -25.16 24.80
CA MET A 795 -12.52 -26.64 24.87
C MET A 795 -12.41 -27.21 26.30
N LEU A 796 -12.15 -26.37 27.32
CA LEU A 796 -12.05 -26.77 28.73
C LEU A 796 -13.15 -26.12 29.59
N GLN A 797 -13.42 -24.83 29.36
CA GLN A 797 -14.51 -24.08 30.00
C GLN A 797 -15.08 -23.07 28.98
N PRO A 798 -16.40 -22.99 28.78
CA PRO A 798 -16.98 -22.05 27.83
C PRO A 798 -16.70 -20.60 28.25
N PRO A 799 -16.25 -19.72 27.32
CA PRO A 799 -16.03 -18.31 27.63
C PRO A 799 -17.36 -17.61 27.97
N PRO A 800 -17.33 -16.51 28.75
CA PRO A 800 -18.53 -15.72 29.02
C PRO A 800 -19.09 -15.16 27.70
N ALA A 801 -20.42 -15.14 27.57
CA ALA A 801 -21.11 -14.91 26.28
C ALA A 801 -20.63 -13.66 25.51
N THR A 802 -20.43 -12.54 26.21
CA THR A 802 -19.90 -11.30 25.60
C THR A 802 -18.55 -11.51 24.91
N ASN A 803 -17.65 -12.26 25.54
CA ASN A 803 -16.32 -12.53 25.00
C ASN A 803 -16.39 -13.58 23.89
N ALA A 804 -17.25 -14.60 24.03
CA ALA A 804 -17.51 -15.59 22.98
C ALA A 804 -17.96 -14.91 21.68
N ALA A 805 -18.92 -13.99 21.77
CA ALA A 805 -19.43 -13.23 20.64
C ALA A 805 -18.37 -12.31 20.02
N LEU A 806 -17.57 -11.63 20.86
CA LEU A 806 -16.46 -10.76 20.42
C LEU A 806 -15.36 -11.55 19.70
N PHE A 807 -14.94 -12.71 20.22
CA PHE A 807 -13.96 -13.56 19.55
C PHE A 807 -14.48 -14.11 18.22
N HIS A 808 -15.78 -14.45 18.13
CA HIS A 808 -16.41 -14.85 16.87
C HIS A 808 -16.39 -13.71 15.84
N ALA A 809 -16.78 -12.50 16.25
CA ALA A 809 -16.76 -11.33 15.37
C ALA A 809 -15.33 -10.97 14.92
N MET A 810 -14.36 -11.02 15.82
CA MET A 810 -12.93 -10.82 15.51
C MET A 810 -12.38 -11.91 14.58
N ALA A 811 -12.83 -13.16 14.69
CA ALA A 811 -12.46 -14.23 13.76
C ALA A 811 -13.01 -14.00 12.34
N LEU A 812 -14.26 -13.56 12.22
CA LEU A 812 -14.86 -13.20 10.92
C LEU A 812 -14.17 -11.97 10.31
N ALA A 813 -13.95 -10.92 11.10
CA ALA A 813 -13.28 -9.70 10.68
C ALA A 813 -11.78 -9.89 10.42
N LEU A 814 -11.15 -10.93 10.96
CA LEU A 814 -9.81 -11.36 10.58
C LEU A 814 -9.83 -12.12 9.24
N LEU A 815 -10.74 -13.10 9.11
CA LEU A 815 -10.84 -13.95 7.92
C LEU A 815 -11.06 -13.17 6.62
N SER A 816 -11.84 -12.09 6.64
CA SER A 816 -12.05 -11.19 5.50
C SER A 816 -10.89 -10.25 5.17
N ARG A 817 -9.85 -10.17 6.02
CA ARG A 817 -8.68 -9.29 5.83
C ARG A 817 -7.36 -10.05 5.64
N LEU A 818 -7.34 -11.38 5.75
CA LEU A 818 -6.12 -12.17 5.60
C LEU A 818 -5.47 -11.98 4.22
N LEU A 819 -4.15 -11.86 4.19
CA LEU A 819 -3.35 -11.67 2.98
C LEU A 819 -2.69 -12.98 2.52
N PRO A 820 -2.29 -13.11 1.23
CA PRO A 820 -1.55 -14.25 0.72
C PRO A 820 -0.32 -14.64 1.58
N GLY A 821 -0.09 -15.95 1.72
CA GLY A 821 0.84 -16.53 2.70
C GLY A 821 0.19 -16.92 4.04
N SER A 822 -1.06 -16.49 4.29
CA SER A 822 -1.83 -16.76 5.52
C SER A 822 -2.85 -17.90 5.37
N GLU A 823 -2.69 -18.75 4.37
CA GLU A 823 -3.65 -19.80 3.98
C GLU A 823 -4.00 -20.76 5.12
N TYR A 824 -3.02 -21.11 5.94
CA TYR A 824 -3.21 -21.96 7.12
C TYR A 824 -4.05 -21.27 8.21
N ILE A 825 -3.89 -19.96 8.40
CA ILE A 825 -4.70 -19.18 9.35
C ILE A 825 -6.17 -19.17 8.91
N ALA A 826 -6.44 -18.98 7.62
CA ALA A 826 -7.79 -19.05 7.06
C ALA A 826 -8.43 -20.43 7.29
N GLN A 827 -7.70 -21.51 6.94
CA GLN A 827 -8.21 -22.88 7.13
C GLN A 827 -8.46 -23.20 8.62
N GLU A 828 -7.54 -22.81 9.51
CA GLU A 828 -7.73 -22.99 10.95
C GLU A 828 -8.95 -22.22 11.46
N LEU A 829 -9.10 -20.92 11.16
CA LEU A 829 -10.28 -20.16 11.61
C LEU A 829 -11.61 -20.82 11.20
N LEU A 830 -11.70 -21.34 9.97
CA LEU A 830 -12.85 -22.10 9.46
C LEU A 830 -13.05 -23.44 10.22
N LEU A 831 -11.97 -24.18 10.53
CA LEU A 831 -12.04 -25.44 11.29
C LEU A 831 -12.39 -25.24 12.77
N SER A 832 -11.90 -24.14 13.35
CA SER A 832 -11.62 -24.01 14.78
C SER A 832 -12.43 -22.92 15.50
N CYS A 833 -13.01 -21.93 14.80
CA CYS A 833 -13.79 -20.85 15.43
C CYS A 833 -15.09 -20.50 14.70
N VAL A 834 -15.07 -20.35 13.37
CA VAL A 834 -16.21 -19.78 12.60
C VAL A 834 -17.49 -20.62 12.72
N PHE A 835 -17.41 -21.94 12.61
CA PHE A 835 -18.60 -22.82 12.68
C PHE A 835 -18.70 -23.58 14.01
N ARG A 836 -18.42 -22.91 15.12
CA ARG A 836 -18.41 -23.48 16.48
C ARG A 836 -19.53 -22.91 17.34
N VAL A 837 -20.34 -23.80 17.93
CA VAL A 837 -21.43 -23.46 18.84
C VAL A 837 -20.91 -22.73 20.08
N GLU A 838 -19.70 -23.09 20.52
CA GLU A 838 -18.97 -22.50 21.65
C GLU A 838 -18.70 -20.98 21.49
N PHE A 839 -18.80 -20.46 20.25
CA PHE A 839 -18.60 -19.06 19.88
C PHE A 839 -19.90 -18.35 19.44
N LEU A 840 -21.04 -19.06 19.49
CA LEU A 840 -22.38 -18.58 19.13
C LEU A 840 -23.34 -18.71 20.33
N PRO A 841 -23.07 -18.01 21.46
CA PRO A 841 -23.87 -18.12 22.69
C PRO A 841 -25.34 -17.77 22.49
N GLU A 842 -25.67 -16.93 21.49
CA GLU A 842 -27.03 -16.54 21.14
C GLU A 842 -27.93 -17.75 20.83
N GLY A 843 -27.36 -18.80 20.21
CA GLY A 843 -28.09 -20.03 19.88
C GLY A 843 -28.54 -20.85 21.09
N ALA A 844 -28.00 -20.59 22.28
CA ALA A 844 -28.38 -21.24 23.54
C ALA A 844 -28.99 -20.26 24.57
N ALA A 845 -28.85 -18.94 24.36
CA ALA A 845 -29.23 -17.90 25.32
C ALA A 845 -30.53 -17.15 24.95
N GLY A 846 -31.46 -17.80 24.26
CA GLY A 846 -32.76 -17.22 23.88
C GLY A 846 -32.74 -16.35 22.59
N GLY A 847 -31.66 -16.40 21.82
CA GLY A 847 -31.51 -15.66 20.55
C GLY A 847 -32.54 -16.02 19.47
N PRO A 848 -32.90 -17.31 19.27
CA PRO A 848 -33.99 -17.72 18.38
C PRO A 848 -35.34 -17.11 18.77
N GLU A 849 -35.69 -17.15 20.05
CA GLU A 849 -36.95 -16.65 20.59
C GLU A 849 -37.02 -15.11 20.50
N ALA A 850 -35.89 -14.43 20.73
CA ALA A 850 -35.76 -13.00 20.50
C ALA A 850 -35.87 -12.64 19.00
N ALA A 851 -35.42 -13.51 18.09
CA ALA A 851 -35.58 -13.31 16.65
C ALA A 851 -37.05 -13.37 16.23
N ASP A 852 -37.80 -14.38 16.69
CA ASP A 852 -39.24 -14.52 16.42
C ASP A 852 -40.07 -13.39 17.04
N LEU A 853 -39.74 -12.98 18.27
CA LEU A 853 -40.36 -11.81 18.92
C LEU A 853 -40.11 -10.52 18.11
N ALA A 854 -38.90 -10.31 17.60
CA ALA A 854 -38.56 -9.12 16.81
C ALA A 854 -39.31 -9.06 15.47
N ASP A 855 -39.58 -10.19 14.82
CA ASP A 855 -40.40 -10.22 13.59
C ASP A 855 -41.89 -10.05 13.90
N GLY A 856 -42.39 -10.66 14.98
CA GLY A 856 -43.76 -10.44 15.46
C GLY A 856 -44.06 -9.00 15.90
N LEU A 857 -43.04 -8.26 16.36
CA LEU A 857 -43.13 -6.81 16.61
C LEU A 857 -42.98 -5.96 15.33
N SER A 858 -42.45 -6.52 14.24
CA SER A 858 -42.25 -5.82 12.97
C SER A 858 -43.43 -5.96 12.00
N LEU A 859 -44.27 -7.00 12.16
CA LEU A 859 -45.37 -7.34 11.26
C LEU A 859 -46.72 -7.27 11.97
N GLY A 860 -47.49 -6.21 11.69
CA GLY A 860 -48.82 -5.96 12.28
C GLY A 860 -49.96 -6.89 11.87
N SER A 861 -49.66 -8.08 11.30
CA SER A 861 -50.64 -9.08 10.89
C SER A 861 -50.07 -10.49 11.06
N GLY A 862 -50.81 -11.39 11.70
CA GLY A 862 -50.33 -12.73 12.04
C GLY A 862 -50.11 -13.64 10.83
N GLY A 863 -48.85 -14.00 10.58
CA GLY A 863 -48.47 -15.21 9.85
C GLY A 863 -48.43 -16.44 10.79
N ASP A 864 -48.33 -17.64 10.20
CA ASP A 864 -48.39 -18.90 10.96
C ASP A 864 -47.24 -19.06 11.97
N ALA A 865 -47.60 -19.15 13.26
CA ALA A 865 -46.68 -19.27 14.40
C ALA A 865 -45.94 -20.64 14.50
N ARG A 866 -45.79 -21.36 13.38
CA ARG A 866 -45.16 -22.68 13.27
C ARG A 866 -43.87 -22.69 12.44
N CYS A 867 -43.50 -21.57 11.81
CA CYS A 867 -42.33 -21.49 10.92
C CYS A 867 -41.56 -20.17 11.08
N GLY A 868 -41.27 -19.78 12.32
CA GLY A 868 -40.51 -18.57 12.64
C GLY A 868 -39.04 -18.60 12.21
N ARG A 869 -38.40 -17.41 12.16
CA ARG A 869 -36.95 -17.27 11.91
C ARG A 869 -36.12 -17.92 13.02
N GLY A 870 -36.61 -17.96 14.26
CA GLY A 870 -36.00 -18.69 15.36
C GLY A 870 -35.86 -20.18 15.07
N ALA A 871 -36.89 -20.82 14.51
CA ALA A 871 -36.82 -22.23 14.09
C ALA A 871 -35.76 -22.47 13.00
N LEU A 872 -35.61 -21.55 12.05
CA LEU A 872 -34.57 -21.61 11.01
C LEU A 872 -33.17 -21.41 11.60
N LEU A 873 -33.00 -20.52 12.58
CA LEU A 873 -31.73 -20.33 13.31
C LEU A 873 -31.36 -21.55 14.16
N ILE A 874 -32.33 -22.20 14.82
CA ILE A 874 -32.09 -23.46 15.54
C ILE A 874 -31.62 -24.56 14.58
N GLN A 875 -32.25 -24.69 13.41
CA GLN A 875 -31.83 -25.65 12.39
C GLN A 875 -30.43 -25.33 11.84
N ALA A 876 -30.10 -24.06 11.61
CA ALA A 876 -28.77 -23.63 11.18
C ALA A 876 -27.68 -23.95 12.22
N CYS A 877 -27.96 -23.72 13.51
CA CYS A 877 -27.06 -24.10 14.60
C CYS A 877 -26.82 -25.62 14.71
N GLN A 878 -27.84 -26.42 14.40
CA GLN A 878 -27.72 -27.89 14.38
C GLN A 878 -26.87 -28.38 13.19
N ASP A 879 -26.98 -27.74 12.02
CA ASP A 879 -26.25 -28.14 10.81
C ASP A 879 -24.84 -27.51 10.65
N LEU A 880 -24.35 -26.74 11.64
CA LEU A 880 -23.01 -26.14 11.64
C LEU A 880 -21.87 -27.10 11.24
N PRO A 881 -21.85 -28.41 11.62
CA PRO A 881 -20.84 -29.35 11.14
C PRO A 881 -20.86 -29.57 9.62
N SER A 882 -22.04 -29.57 9.00
CA SER A 882 -22.24 -29.73 7.55
C SER A 882 -21.96 -28.42 6.82
N ILE A 883 -22.42 -27.29 7.38
CA ILE A 883 -22.08 -25.93 6.90
C ILE A 883 -20.57 -25.79 6.83
N ARG A 884 -19.83 -26.13 7.89
CA ARG A 884 -18.36 -26.15 7.92
C ARG A 884 -17.77 -27.00 6.80
N SER A 885 -18.30 -28.19 6.54
CA SER A 885 -17.84 -29.07 5.46
C SER A 885 -18.00 -28.42 4.07
N CYS A 886 -19.13 -27.73 3.86
CA CYS A 886 -19.41 -26.96 2.64
C CYS A 886 -18.39 -25.83 2.43
N TYR A 887 -18.20 -24.96 3.43
CA TYR A 887 -17.25 -23.84 3.33
C TYR A 887 -15.78 -24.30 3.25
N LEU A 888 -15.40 -25.40 3.92
CA LEU A 888 -14.04 -25.97 3.75
C LEU A 888 -13.79 -26.56 2.37
N THR A 889 -14.84 -26.97 1.65
CA THR A 889 -14.72 -27.41 0.24
C THR A 889 -14.61 -26.20 -0.68
N HIS A 890 -15.55 -25.25 -0.59
CA HIS A 890 -15.67 -24.14 -1.55
C HIS A 890 -14.81 -22.91 -1.27
N CYS A 891 -14.31 -22.72 -0.04
CA CYS A 891 -13.41 -21.62 0.36
C CYS A 891 -12.02 -22.13 0.76
N SER A 892 -11.60 -23.30 0.25
CA SER A 892 -10.25 -23.81 0.50
C SER A 892 -9.21 -23.01 -0.30
N PRO A 893 -8.16 -22.46 0.33
CA PRO A 893 -7.08 -21.79 -0.38
C PRO A 893 -6.25 -22.79 -1.21
N PRO A 894 -5.54 -22.35 -2.27
CA PRO A 894 -4.82 -23.23 -3.18
C PRO A 894 -3.81 -24.12 -2.44
N ARG A 895 -3.86 -25.43 -2.72
CA ARG A 895 -3.15 -26.48 -1.95
C ARG A 895 -1.65 -26.21 -1.77
N ALA A 896 -0.97 -25.65 -2.78
CA ALA A 896 0.45 -25.30 -2.70
C ALA A 896 0.73 -24.18 -1.67
N GLY A 897 -0.07 -23.10 -1.70
CA GLY A 897 0.01 -22.01 -0.71
C GLY A 897 -0.32 -22.50 0.70
N LEU A 898 -1.39 -23.31 0.83
CA LEU A 898 -1.79 -23.91 2.10
C LEU A 898 -0.68 -24.77 2.73
N LEU A 899 -0.03 -25.64 1.95
CA LEU A 899 1.08 -26.47 2.45
C LEU A 899 2.29 -25.63 2.85
N ALA A 900 2.64 -24.59 2.09
CA ALA A 900 3.74 -23.68 2.42
C ALA A 900 3.45 -22.83 3.67
N SER A 901 2.23 -22.33 3.83
CA SER A 901 1.77 -21.59 5.02
C SER A 901 1.74 -22.51 6.26
N GLN A 902 1.20 -23.71 6.12
CA GLN A 902 1.16 -24.73 7.18
C GLN A 902 2.57 -25.11 7.65
N ALA A 903 3.50 -25.34 6.71
CA ALA A 903 4.89 -25.67 7.03
C ALA A 903 5.57 -24.56 7.84
N ARG A 904 5.39 -23.28 7.46
CA ARG A 904 5.90 -22.12 8.21
C ARG A 904 5.30 -22.07 9.63
N HIS A 905 3.98 -22.10 9.78
CA HIS A 905 3.34 -21.98 11.10
C HIS A 905 3.60 -23.17 12.04
N ARG A 906 3.90 -24.35 11.51
CA ARG A 906 4.30 -25.52 12.30
C ARG A 906 5.81 -25.61 12.55
N GLY A 907 6.63 -24.79 11.90
CA GLY A 907 8.10 -24.87 11.99
C GLY A 907 8.71 -26.05 11.22
N GLU A 908 8.00 -26.59 10.23
CA GLU A 908 8.45 -27.70 9.38
C GLU A 908 9.48 -27.19 8.33
N THR A 909 10.66 -26.78 8.80
CA THR A 909 11.74 -26.12 8.04
C THR A 909 12.04 -26.80 6.69
N GLN A 910 12.09 -28.14 6.67
CA GLN A 910 12.37 -28.94 5.48
C GLN A 910 11.31 -28.83 4.36
N ARG A 911 10.13 -28.25 4.64
CA ARG A 911 9.00 -28.09 3.70
C ARG A 911 8.77 -26.65 3.25
N VAL A 912 9.56 -25.69 3.73
CA VAL A 912 9.44 -24.27 3.31
C VAL A 912 10.18 -24.07 1.97
N PRO A 913 9.51 -23.61 0.89
CA PRO A 913 10.17 -23.41 -0.40
C PRO A 913 10.92 -22.07 -0.50
N ALA A 914 10.37 -21.02 0.12
CA ALA A 914 10.89 -19.64 0.09
C ALA A 914 10.41 -18.86 1.32
N LEU A 915 11.18 -17.83 1.72
CA LEU A 915 10.75 -16.83 2.70
C LEU A 915 10.12 -15.59 2.04
N LEU A 916 10.32 -15.38 0.73
CA LEU A 916 9.44 -14.49 -0.04
C LEU A 916 8.00 -15.04 -0.04
N LEU A 917 7.05 -14.13 0.11
CA LEU A 917 5.60 -14.38 0.08
C LEU A 917 5.05 -14.12 -1.34
N PRO A 918 3.78 -14.49 -1.65
CA PRO A 918 3.11 -14.00 -2.85
C PRO A 918 2.88 -12.48 -2.79
N VAL A 919 2.68 -11.81 -3.92
CA VAL A 919 2.31 -10.39 -3.96
C VAL A 919 0.93 -10.20 -3.30
N PRO A 920 0.75 -9.24 -2.36
CA PRO A 920 -0.55 -8.96 -1.76
C PRO A 920 -1.37 -8.03 -2.68
N THR A 921 -2.00 -8.60 -3.72
CA THR A 921 -2.94 -7.85 -4.59
C THR A 921 -4.28 -7.61 -3.88
N GLU A 922 -4.89 -8.67 -3.36
CA GLU A 922 -6.18 -8.65 -2.66
C GLU A 922 -6.15 -9.48 -1.36
N SER A 923 -7.28 -9.51 -0.64
CA SER A 923 -7.50 -10.45 0.46
C SER A 923 -7.61 -11.90 -0.06
N LEU A 924 -7.14 -12.85 0.72
CA LEU A 924 -7.10 -14.28 0.39
C LEU A 924 -8.50 -14.89 0.12
N LEU A 925 -9.54 -14.28 0.68
CA LEU A 925 -10.94 -14.57 0.37
C LEU A 925 -11.61 -13.27 -0.13
N PRO A 926 -12.56 -13.36 -1.08
CA PRO A 926 -13.27 -12.18 -1.57
C PRO A 926 -14.18 -11.57 -0.50
N THR A 927 -14.57 -10.32 -0.69
CA THR A 927 -15.39 -9.55 0.27
C THR A 927 -16.74 -10.20 0.57
N ASP A 928 -17.29 -10.96 -0.38
CA ASP A 928 -18.54 -11.71 -0.27
C ASP A 928 -18.35 -13.24 -0.14
N TRP A 929 -17.21 -13.69 0.42
CA TRP A 929 -16.97 -15.11 0.73
C TRP A 929 -18.10 -15.86 1.47
N PRO A 930 -19.00 -15.23 2.29
CA PRO A 930 -20.17 -15.92 2.84
C PRO A 930 -21.13 -16.46 1.77
N PHE A 931 -21.01 -16.02 0.51
CA PHE A 931 -21.77 -16.52 -0.64
C PHE A 931 -20.93 -17.39 -1.59
N GLN A 932 -19.62 -17.58 -1.37
CA GLN A 932 -18.72 -18.30 -2.28
C GLN A 932 -19.22 -19.67 -2.74
N PRO A 933 -19.80 -20.54 -1.89
CA PRO A 933 -20.27 -21.84 -2.35
C PRO A 933 -21.45 -21.72 -3.35
N LEU A 934 -22.27 -20.67 -3.21
CA LEU A 934 -23.37 -20.34 -4.13
C LEU A 934 -22.84 -19.73 -5.43
N ILE A 935 -21.82 -18.86 -5.38
CA ILE A 935 -21.13 -18.32 -6.56
C ILE A 935 -20.53 -19.47 -7.39
N HIS A 936 -19.84 -20.41 -6.73
CA HIS A 936 -19.28 -21.62 -7.36
C HIS A 936 -20.36 -22.59 -7.89
N LEU A 937 -21.59 -22.59 -7.37
CA LEU A 937 -22.71 -23.30 -7.99
C LEU A 937 -23.18 -22.59 -9.26
N TYR A 938 -23.39 -21.27 -9.19
CA TYR A 938 -23.89 -20.46 -10.29
C TYR A 938 -22.94 -20.49 -11.50
N HIS A 939 -21.64 -20.24 -11.31
CA HIS A 939 -20.67 -20.26 -12.42
C HIS A 939 -20.62 -21.63 -13.11
N ARG A 940 -20.66 -22.73 -12.33
CA ARG A 940 -20.68 -24.09 -12.89
C ARG A 940 -21.95 -24.35 -13.72
N ALA A 941 -23.11 -23.87 -13.29
CA ALA A 941 -24.35 -23.98 -14.06
C ALA A 941 -24.26 -23.19 -15.38
N SER A 942 -23.72 -21.97 -15.34
CA SER A 942 -23.48 -21.14 -16.54
C SER A 942 -22.48 -21.75 -17.52
N GLU A 943 -21.39 -22.35 -17.03
CA GLU A 943 -20.36 -23.00 -17.86
C GLU A 943 -20.82 -24.34 -18.45
N THR A 944 -21.69 -25.08 -17.75
CA THR A 944 -22.08 -26.45 -18.13
C THR A 944 -23.60 -26.67 -18.18
N PRO A 945 -24.36 -25.92 -19.02
CA PRO A 945 -25.83 -25.96 -19.07
C PRO A 945 -26.43 -27.30 -19.55
N SER A 946 -25.59 -28.25 -20.01
CA SER A 946 -25.98 -29.63 -20.35
C SER A 946 -25.38 -30.69 -19.42
N GLY A 947 -24.78 -30.29 -18.29
CA GLY A 947 -24.30 -31.20 -17.26
C GLY A 947 -25.45 -31.70 -16.35
N LEU A 948 -25.20 -32.76 -15.58
CA LEU A 948 -26.05 -33.00 -14.40
C LEU A 948 -25.74 -31.92 -13.35
N PRO A 949 -26.75 -31.40 -12.62
CA PRO A 949 -26.51 -30.54 -11.47
C PRO A 949 -25.66 -31.30 -10.43
N PRO A 950 -24.81 -30.61 -9.65
CA PRO A 950 -23.98 -31.25 -8.65
C PRO A 950 -24.85 -31.97 -7.62
N ALA A 951 -24.49 -33.20 -7.27
CA ALA A 951 -25.34 -34.16 -6.54
C ALA A 951 -25.80 -33.75 -5.11
N ASP A 952 -25.39 -32.57 -4.64
CA ASP A 952 -25.84 -31.95 -3.39
C ASP A 952 -26.09 -30.43 -3.55
N ALA A 953 -26.58 -30.00 -4.72
CA ALA A 953 -26.90 -28.58 -4.99
C ALA A 953 -27.84 -27.98 -3.93
N VAL A 954 -28.90 -28.73 -3.56
CA VAL A 954 -29.88 -28.35 -2.54
C VAL A 954 -29.23 -28.22 -1.16
N GLY A 955 -28.35 -29.13 -0.76
CA GLY A 955 -27.66 -29.06 0.52
C GLY A 955 -26.62 -27.94 0.58
N ILE A 956 -25.87 -27.70 -0.51
CA ILE A 956 -24.94 -26.57 -0.60
C ILE A 956 -25.70 -25.25 -0.47
N ALA A 957 -26.77 -25.06 -1.25
CA ALA A 957 -27.61 -23.85 -1.19
C ALA A 957 -28.23 -23.65 0.20
N THR A 958 -28.81 -24.70 0.79
CA THR A 958 -29.42 -24.66 2.14
C THR A 958 -28.38 -24.24 3.20
N ARG A 959 -27.18 -24.83 3.19
CA ARG A 959 -26.10 -24.52 4.14
C ARG A 959 -25.56 -23.10 3.99
N VAL A 960 -25.47 -22.56 2.77
CA VAL A 960 -25.09 -21.16 2.54
C VAL A 960 -26.15 -20.22 3.13
N LEU A 961 -27.42 -20.43 2.79
CA LEU A 961 -28.50 -19.56 3.25
C LEU A 961 -28.69 -19.61 4.78
N GLN A 962 -28.52 -20.79 5.39
CA GLN A 962 -28.47 -20.95 6.85
C GLN A 962 -27.33 -20.13 7.48
N TRP A 963 -26.12 -20.20 6.92
CA TRP A 963 -24.97 -19.45 7.43
C TRP A 963 -25.15 -17.93 7.29
N VAL A 964 -25.63 -17.47 6.13
CA VAL A 964 -25.93 -16.05 5.88
C VAL A 964 -27.04 -15.56 6.83
N LEU A 965 -28.03 -16.39 7.16
CA LEU A 965 -29.08 -16.05 8.13
C LEU A 965 -28.54 -15.93 9.57
N VAL A 966 -27.59 -16.78 9.97
CA VAL A 966 -26.89 -16.67 11.26
C VAL A 966 -26.04 -15.40 11.32
N LEU A 967 -25.27 -15.11 10.27
CA LEU A 967 -24.48 -13.88 10.18
C LEU A 967 -25.35 -12.62 10.20
N ASP A 968 -26.39 -12.52 9.38
CA ASP A 968 -27.26 -11.35 9.35
C ASP A 968 -28.06 -11.19 10.66
N SER A 969 -28.39 -12.29 11.35
CA SER A 969 -29.12 -12.22 12.62
C SER A 969 -28.24 -11.83 13.83
N TRP A 970 -26.98 -12.29 13.90
CA TRP A 970 -26.15 -12.14 15.11
C TRP A 970 -24.78 -11.46 14.88
N ARG A 971 -24.26 -11.40 13.66
CA ARG A 971 -22.96 -10.76 13.31
C ARG A 971 -23.09 -9.88 12.05
N PRO A 972 -24.04 -8.92 11.98
CA PRO A 972 -24.31 -8.14 10.77
C PRO A 972 -23.11 -7.31 10.29
N GLU A 973 -22.17 -6.98 11.19
CA GLU A 973 -20.89 -6.34 10.88
C GLU A 973 -20.07 -7.14 9.86
N ALA A 974 -20.09 -8.48 9.94
CA ALA A 974 -19.40 -9.37 8.99
C ALA A 974 -20.06 -9.43 7.61
N LEU A 975 -21.25 -8.83 7.43
CA LEU A 975 -21.91 -8.62 6.14
C LEU A 975 -21.96 -7.12 5.75
N CYS A 976 -21.36 -6.23 6.54
CA CYS A 976 -21.32 -4.80 6.26
C CYS A 976 -20.46 -4.49 5.02
N THR A 977 -19.40 -5.29 4.79
CA THR A 977 -18.56 -5.25 3.59
C THR A 977 -19.26 -5.75 2.32
N VAL A 978 -20.44 -6.38 2.42
CA VAL A 978 -21.19 -6.91 1.27
C VAL A 978 -22.39 -6.00 0.98
N PRO A 979 -22.37 -5.22 -0.12
CA PRO A 979 -23.47 -4.32 -0.47
C PRO A 979 -24.84 -5.02 -0.48
N PRO A 980 -25.93 -4.36 -0.06
CA PRO A 980 -27.26 -4.98 -0.07
C PRO A 980 -27.69 -5.45 -1.48
N ALA A 981 -27.21 -4.80 -2.54
CA ALA A 981 -27.43 -5.20 -3.92
C ALA A 981 -26.64 -6.45 -4.32
N ALA A 982 -25.40 -6.60 -3.87
CA ALA A 982 -24.66 -7.85 -4.02
C ALA A 982 -25.37 -9.00 -3.30
N ARG A 983 -25.86 -8.77 -2.07
CA ARG A 983 -26.67 -9.76 -1.34
C ARG A 983 -27.96 -10.14 -2.08
N LEU A 984 -28.67 -9.16 -2.68
CA LEU A 984 -29.82 -9.43 -3.53
C LEU A 984 -29.44 -10.23 -4.79
N ALA A 985 -28.37 -9.83 -5.48
CA ALA A 985 -27.87 -10.50 -6.68
C ALA A 985 -27.50 -11.97 -6.38
N ARG A 986 -26.80 -12.27 -5.27
CA ARG A 986 -26.51 -13.65 -4.86
C ARG A 986 -27.77 -14.45 -4.52
N LEU A 987 -28.83 -13.82 -3.99
CA LEU A 987 -30.13 -14.50 -3.83
C LEU A 987 -30.82 -14.76 -5.17
N MET A 988 -30.68 -13.88 -6.15
CA MET A 988 -31.22 -14.08 -7.52
C MET A 988 -30.45 -15.17 -8.29
N CYS A 989 -29.11 -15.20 -8.20
CA CYS A 989 -28.26 -16.23 -8.79
C CYS A 989 -28.68 -17.65 -8.40
N LEU A 990 -29.24 -17.85 -7.18
CA LEU A 990 -29.72 -19.15 -6.73
C LEU A 990 -30.83 -19.73 -7.63
N PHE A 991 -31.74 -18.89 -8.13
CA PHE A 991 -32.82 -19.32 -9.02
C PHE A 991 -32.27 -19.70 -10.39
N LEU A 992 -31.14 -19.12 -10.80
CA LEU A 992 -30.48 -19.38 -12.09
C LEU A 992 -29.60 -20.64 -12.10
N VAL A 993 -29.46 -21.36 -10.97
CA VAL A 993 -28.64 -22.59 -10.91
C VAL A 993 -29.38 -23.80 -11.49
N ASP A 994 -30.68 -23.93 -11.20
CA ASP A 994 -31.51 -25.09 -11.56
C ASP A 994 -32.99 -24.71 -11.46
N SER A 995 -33.80 -25.16 -12.43
CA SER A 995 -35.25 -24.88 -12.52
C SER A 995 -36.07 -25.45 -11.35
N GLU A 996 -35.53 -26.40 -10.57
CA GLU A 996 -36.22 -26.99 -9.42
C GLU A 996 -35.62 -26.52 -8.07
N LEU A 997 -34.40 -25.98 -8.02
CA LEU A 997 -33.71 -25.65 -6.75
C LEU A 997 -34.46 -24.63 -5.90
N PHE A 998 -35.11 -23.64 -6.53
CA PHE A 998 -35.86 -22.61 -5.80
C PHE A 998 -37.22 -23.10 -5.26
N ARG A 999 -37.68 -24.29 -5.68
CA ARG A 999 -38.94 -24.91 -5.21
C ARG A 999 -38.75 -25.73 -3.94
N GLU A 1000 -37.50 -26.03 -3.58
CA GLU A 1000 -37.19 -26.79 -2.38
C GLU A 1000 -37.61 -26.04 -1.11
N THR A 1001 -38.47 -26.69 -0.32
CA THR A 1001 -39.08 -26.09 0.88
C THR A 1001 -38.07 -25.47 1.87
N PRO A 1002 -36.88 -26.06 2.18
CA PRO A 1002 -35.90 -25.40 3.03
C PRO A 1002 -35.32 -24.13 2.39
N VAL A 1003 -35.06 -24.16 1.08
CA VAL A 1003 -34.49 -23.04 0.31
C VAL A 1003 -35.48 -21.87 0.30
N GLN A 1004 -36.75 -22.12 -0.03
CA GLN A 1004 -37.80 -21.09 -0.05
C GLN A 1004 -37.91 -20.33 1.28
N ARG A 1005 -37.92 -21.06 2.42
CA ARG A 1005 -38.05 -20.45 3.75
C ARG A 1005 -36.86 -19.56 4.11
N LEU A 1006 -35.64 -20.00 3.77
CA LEU A 1006 -34.41 -19.25 4.06
C LEU A 1006 -34.28 -18.03 3.14
N VAL A 1007 -34.57 -18.15 1.84
CA VAL A 1007 -34.60 -17.02 0.90
C VAL A 1007 -35.65 -15.99 1.32
N ALA A 1008 -36.86 -16.41 1.71
CA ALA A 1008 -37.90 -15.50 2.20
C ALA A 1008 -37.46 -14.73 3.47
N ALA A 1009 -36.82 -15.41 4.42
CA ALA A 1009 -36.29 -14.77 5.64
C ALA A 1009 -35.19 -13.73 5.34
N LEU A 1010 -34.28 -14.03 4.40
CA LEU A 1010 -33.22 -13.12 3.98
C LEU A 1010 -33.74 -11.94 3.13
N LEU A 1011 -34.74 -12.18 2.27
CA LEU A 1011 -35.42 -11.13 1.50
C LEU A 1011 -36.13 -10.15 2.44
N ALA A 1012 -36.89 -10.65 3.42
CA ALA A 1012 -37.55 -9.81 4.42
C ALA A 1012 -36.56 -8.94 5.22
N ARG A 1013 -35.33 -9.44 5.45
CA ARG A 1013 -34.24 -8.68 6.08
C ARG A 1013 -33.71 -7.54 5.21
N LEU A 1014 -33.47 -7.78 3.91
CA LEU A 1014 -33.08 -6.73 2.95
C LEU A 1014 -34.16 -5.64 2.80
N CYS A 1015 -35.43 -6.00 2.98
CA CYS A 1015 -36.56 -5.08 2.84
C CYS A 1015 -36.86 -4.24 4.09
N ARG A 1016 -36.18 -4.48 5.22
CA ARG A 1016 -36.36 -3.66 6.43
C ARG A 1016 -36.01 -2.19 6.17
N PRO A 1017 -36.74 -1.21 6.74
CA PRO A 1017 -36.56 0.22 6.45
C PRO A 1017 -35.19 0.79 6.86
N GLN A 1018 -34.37 0.03 7.61
CA GLN A 1018 -32.99 0.36 7.96
C GLN A 1018 -31.98 -0.03 6.87
N VAL A 1019 -32.27 -1.06 6.07
CA VAL A 1019 -31.38 -1.61 5.02
C VAL A 1019 -31.87 -1.22 3.62
N LEU A 1020 -33.18 -1.13 3.43
CA LEU A 1020 -33.80 -0.78 2.16
C LEU A 1020 -33.24 0.53 1.54
N PRO A 1021 -32.92 1.61 2.28
CA PRO A 1021 -32.35 2.83 1.71
C PRO A 1021 -30.93 2.67 1.14
N SER A 1022 -30.11 1.76 1.65
CA SER A 1022 -28.73 1.52 1.18
C SER A 1022 -28.63 0.43 0.10
N LEU A 1023 -29.77 -0.14 -0.32
CA LEU A 1023 -29.87 -0.92 -1.55
C LEU A 1023 -29.74 0.02 -2.76
N ASN A 1024 -28.54 0.08 -3.35
CA ASN A 1024 -28.23 0.72 -4.62
C ASN A 1024 -27.90 -0.36 -5.67
N LEU A 1025 -28.67 -0.46 -6.75
CA LEU A 1025 -28.49 -1.49 -7.79
C LEU A 1025 -27.46 -1.11 -8.87
N ASP A 1026 -27.04 0.16 -8.90
CA ASP A 1026 -26.12 0.70 -9.91
C ASP A 1026 -24.64 0.59 -9.46
N CYS A 1027 -24.34 -0.26 -8.46
CA CYS A 1027 -22.98 -0.52 -8.00
C CYS A 1027 -22.33 -1.71 -8.74
N PRO A 1028 -20.99 -1.73 -8.92
CA PRO A 1028 -20.31 -2.88 -9.48
C PRO A 1028 -20.46 -4.12 -8.59
N LEU A 1029 -20.64 -5.27 -9.21
CA LEU A 1029 -20.91 -6.56 -8.54
C LEU A 1029 -19.79 -7.55 -8.88
N PRO A 1030 -18.95 -7.98 -7.92
CA PRO A 1030 -17.86 -8.91 -8.20
C PRO A 1030 -18.32 -10.20 -8.90
N GLY A 1031 -17.68 -10.57 -10.01
CA GLY A 1031 -18.04 -11.77 -10.77
C GLY A 1031 -19.41 -11.73 -11.47
N LEU A 1032 -19.97 -10.54 -11.74
CA LEU A 1032 -21.15 -10.32 -12.58
C LEU A 1032 -20.90 -9.11 -13.49
N THR A 1033 -21.44 -9.10 -14.71
CA THR A 1033 -21.25 -7.98 -15.65
C THR A 1033 -21.97 -6.72 -15.19
N SER A 1034 -23.27 -6.81 -14.94
CA SER A 1034 -24.08 -5.73 -14.38
C SER A 1034 -25.35 -6.27 -13.72
N PHE A 1035 -26.01 -5.45 -12.88
CA PHE A 1035 -27.34 -5.81 -12.35
C PHE A 1035 -28.43 -5.89 -13.44
N PRO A 1036 -28.49 -4.98 -14.45
CA PRO A 1036 -29.41 -5.14 -15.59
C PRO A 1036 -29.30 -6.47 -16.33
N ASP A 1037 -28.09 -6.97 -16.63
CA ASP A 1037 -27.92 -8.24 -17.36
C ASP A 1037 -28.41 -9.44 -16.54
N LEU A 1038 -28.10 -9.42 -15.23
CA LEU A 1038 -28.62 -10.40 -14.28
C LEU A 1038 -30.16 -10.34 -14.23
N TYR A 1039 -30.75 -9.13 -14.24
CA TYR A 1039 -32.20 -8.96 -14.17
C TYR A 1039 -32.91 -9.44 -15.44
N ALA A 1040 -32.37 -9.18 -16.64
CA ALA A 1040 -32.88 -9.72 -17.89
C ALA A 1040 -32.84 -11.26 -17.89
N SER A 1041 -31.69 -11.85 -17.53
CA SER A 1041 -31.52 -13.30 -17.37
C SER A 1041 -32.52 -13.91 -16.36
N PHE A 1042 -32.83 -13.17 -15.30
CA PHE A 1042 -33.80 -13.55 -14.27
C PHE A 1042 -35.26 -13.44 -14.74
N LEU A 1043 -35.58 -12.51 -15.66
CA LEU A 1043 -36.88 -12.43 -16.31
C LEU A 1043 -37.11 -13.57 -17.31
N ASP A 1044 -36.11 -13.94 -18.11
CA ASP A 1044 -36.18 -15.13 -18.99
C ASP A 1044 -36.39 -16.42 -18.19
N HIS A 1045 -35.68 -16.57 -17.06
CA HIS A 1045 -35.88 -17.71 -16.17
C HIS A 1045 -37.27 -17.69 -15.50
N PHE A 1046 -37.77 -16.49 -15.15
CA PHE A 1046 -39.11 -16.35 -14.60
C PHE A 1046 -40.21 -16.70 -15.62
N GLU A 1047 -40.12 -16.23 -16.86
CA GLU A 1047 -41.12 -16.52 -17.89
C GLU A 1047 -41.14 -18.01 -18.28
N SER A 1048 -39.96 -18.66 -18.29
CA SER A 1048 -39.84 -20.07 -18.65
C SER A 1048 -40.22 -21.06 -17.54
N VAL A 1049 -39.80 -20.83 -16.27
CA VAL A 1049 -39.94 -21.85 -15.20
C VAL A 1049 -40.42 -21.32 -13.84
N SER A 1050 -40.97 -20.12 -13.71
CA SER A 1050 -41.53 -19.69 -12.40
C SER A 1050 -42.79 -20.44 -11.96
N PHE A 1051 -43.62 -20.88 -12.92
CA PHE A 1051 -44.98 -21.40 -12.72
C PHE A 1051 -45.87 -20.51 -11.81
N GLY A 1052 -45.54 -19.22 -11.69
CA GLY A 1052 -46.23 -18.27 -10.82
C GLY A 1052 -45.88 -18.35 -9.33
N ASP A 1053 -44.70 -18.86 -8.97
CA ASP A 1053 -44.22 -18.83 -7.58
C ASP A 1053 -44.16 -17.39 -7.02
N HIS A 1054 -44.76 -17.18 -5.84
CA HIS A 1054 -44.91 -15.86 -5.25
C HIS A 1054 -43.59 -15.26 -4.73
N LEU A 1055 -42.61 -16.08 -4.33
CA LEU A 1055 -41.31 -15.63 -3.82
C LEU A 1055 -40.39 -15.24 -4.96
N PHE A 1056 -40.38 -16.02 -6.05
CA PHE A 1056 -39.75 -15.65 -7.31
C PHE A 1056 -40.36 -14.34 -7.83
N GLY A 1057 -41.70 -14.23 -7.83
CA GLY A 1057 -42.40 -12.99 -8.18
C GLY A 1057 -42.05 -11.80 -7.27
N ALA A 1058 -41.86 -12.00 -5.96
CA ALA A 1058 -41.43 -10.94 -5.04
C ALA A 1058 -40.00 -10.45 -5.34
N LEU A 1059 -39.09 -11.35 -5.77
CA LEU A 1059 -37.74 -10.98 -6.23
C LEU A 1059 -37.77 -10.26 -7.58
N VAL A 1060 -38.66 -10.63 -8.52
CA VAL A 1060 -38.87 -9.87 -9.76
C VAL A 1060 -39.43 -8.48 -9.47
N LEU A 1061 -40.34 -8.36 -8.49
CA LEU A 1061 -40.95 -7.08 -8.12
C LEU A 1061 -39.96 -6.13 -7.43
N LEU A 1062 -39.09 -6.59 -6.52
CA LEU A 1062 -38.28 -5.71 -5.67
C LEU A 1062 -37.45 -4.64 -6.46
N PRO A 1063 -36.79 -4.95 -7.60
CA PRO A 1063 -36.07 -3.95 -8.40
C PRO A 1063 -36.95 -2.94 -9.16
N LEU A 1064 -38.27 -3.13 -9.24
CA LEU A 1064 -39.18 -2.27 -10.00
C LEU A 1064 -39.65 -1.01 -9.23
N GLN A 1065 -39.07 -0.73 -8.06
CA GLN A 1065 -39.34 0.49 -7.30
C GLN A 1065 -38.96 1.74 -8.10
N ARG A 1066 -39.70 2.85 -7.94
CA ARG A 1066 -39.51 4.09 -8.72
C ARG A 1066 -38.14 4.77 -8.54
N ARG A 1067 -37.39 4.39 -7.50
CA ARG A 1067 -36.03 4.88 -7.20
C ARG A 1067 -34.91 4.19 -7.97
N PHE A 1068 -35.18 3.08 -8.65
CA PHE A 1068 -34.18 2.34 -9.43
C PHE A 1068 -34.29 2.65 -10.92
N SER A 1069 -33.24 2.33 -11.69
CA SER A 1069 -33.18 2.61 -13.12
C SER A 1069 -34.44 2.18 -13.87
N VAL A 1070 -34.85 3.02 -14.82
CA VAL A 1070 -36.03 2.76 -15.66
C VAL A 1070 -35.82 1.60 -16.64
N THR A 1071 -34.57 1.21 -16.91
CA THR A 1071 -34.23 0.09 -17.81
C THR A 1071 -34.83 -1.24 -17.32
N LEU A 1072 -34.81 -1.50 -16.01
CA LEU A 1072 -35.38 -2.70 -15.39
C LEU A 1072 -36.89 -2.80 -15.63
N ARG A 1073 -37.60 -1.67 -15.53
CA ARG A 1073 -39.04 -1.56 -15.79
C ARG A 1073 -39.37 -1.63 -17.29
N LEU A 1074 -38.51 -1.07 -18.14
CA LEU A 1074 -38.64 -1.15 -19.60
C LEU A 1074 -38.45 -2.59 -20.11
N SER A 1075 -37.47 -3.33 -19.59
CA SER A 1075 -37.24 -4.74 -19.96
C SER A 1075 -38.48 -5.61 -19.69
N LEU A 1076 -39.07 -5.51 -18.50
CA LEU A 1076 -40.29 -6.28 -18.17
C LEU A 1076 -41.52 -5.87 -19.01
N PHE A 1077 -41.69 -4.58 -19.33
CA PHE A 1077 -42.87 -4.07 -20.03
C PHE A 1077 -42.72 -3.95 -21.56
N GLY A 1078 -41.50 -4.09 -22.08
CA GLY A 1078 -41.16 -4.08 -23.50
C GLY A 1078 -40.91 -5.49 -24.03
N ASP A 1079 -39.96 -6.19 -23.40
CA ASP A 1079 -39.41 -7.45 -23.91
C ASP A 1079 -40.10 -8.67 -23.28
N HIS A 1080 -40.10 -8.77 -21.94
CA HIS A 1080 -40.65 -9.92 -21.20
C HIS A 1080 -42.13 -9.73 -20.80
N VAL A 1081 -42.96 -9.27 -21.76
CA VAL A 1081 -44.39 -8.99 -21.53
C VAL A 1081 -45.19 -10.26 -21.17
N GLY A 1082 -44.68 -11.45 -21.51
CA GLY A 1082 -45.30 -12.72 -21.13
C GLY A 1082 -45.24 -13.00 -19.63
N ALA A 1083 -44.12 -12.65 -18.96
CA ALA A 1083 -43.93 -12.74 -17.51
C ALA A 1083 -45.06 -12.07 -16.70
N LEU A 1084 -45.67 -11.00 -17.21
CA LEU A 1084 -46.83 -10.32 -16.57
C LEU A 1084 -48.03 -11.25 -16.33
N ARG A 1085 -48.12 -12.39 -17.02
CA ARG A 1085 -49.18 -13.40 -16.80
C ARG A 1085 -48.88 -14.36 -15.64
N ALA A 1086 -47.60 -14.52 -15.27
CA ALA A 1086 -47.16 -15.37 -14.17
C ALA A 1086 -46.86 -14.58 -12.87
N LEU A 1087 -46.75 -13.25 -12.90
CA LEU A 1087 -46.50 -12.39 -11.74
C LEU A 1087 -47.71 -12.24 -10.79
N GLY A 1088 -48.20 -13.36 -10.26
CA GLY A 1088 -49.39 -13.49 -9.41
C GLY A 1088 -49.26 -13.04 -7.95
N THR A 1089 -48.07 -12.61 -7.51
CA THR A 1089 -47.78 -12.24 -6.10
C THR A 1089 -48.85 -11.26 -5.56
N PRO A 1090 -49.56 -11.59 -4.47
CA PRO A 1090 -50.64 -10.77 -3.94
C PRO A 1090 -50.10 -9.55 -3.19
N LEU A 1091 -50.92 -8.50 -3.10
CA LEU A 1091 -50.60 -7.23 -2.41
C LEU A 1091 -50.19 -7.42 -0.94
N THR A 1092 -50.66 -8.48 -0.28
CA THR A 1092 -50.31 -8.86 1.11
C THR A 1092 -48.94 -9.53 1.25
N GLN A 1093 -48.29 -9.91 0.14
CA GLN A 1093 -46.96 -10.51 0.10
C GLN A 1093 -45.96 -9.62 -0.66
N LEU A 1094 -46.28 -8.33 -0.81
CA LEU A 1094 -45.41 -7.35 -1.42
C LEU A 1094 -44.20 -7.08 -0.51
N PRO A 1095 -42.95 -7.14 -1.01
CA PRO A 1095 -41.76 -7.10 -0.15
C PRO A 1095 -41.50 -5.72 0.47
N VAL A 1096 -42.01 -4.65 -0.12
CA VAL A 1096 -41.90 -3.25 0.35
C VAL A 1096 -43.24 -2.54 0.16
N PRO A 1097 -43.51 -1.40 0.83
CA PRO A 1097 -44.78 -0.67 0.69
C PRO A 1097 -45.11 -0.29 -0.76
N LEU A 1098 -46.41 -0.28 -1.08
CA LEU A 1098 -46.94 -0.02 -2.44
C LEU A 1098 -46.59 1.38 -2.95
N GLU A 1099 -46.36 2.31 -2.02
CA GLU A 1099 -45.90 3.68 -2.22
C GLU A 1099 -44.53 3.71 -2.93
N CYS A 1100 -43.64 2.75 -2.65
CA CYS A 1100 -42.30 2.67 -3.28
C CYS A 1100 -42.34 2.36 -4.79
N TYR A 1101 -43.48 1.89 -5.29
CA TYR A 1101 -43.72 1.65 -6.72
C TYR A 1101 -44.56 2.75 -7.38
N THR A 1102 -45.36 3.48 -6.61
CA THR A 1102 -46.36 4.46 -7.11
C THR A 1102 -45.95 5.92 -6.92
N ALA A 1103 -44.96 6.19 -6.06
CA ALA A 1103 -44.39 7.52 -5.82
C ALA A 1103 -42.84 7.50 -5.95
N PRO A 1104 -42.21 8.55 -6.53
CA PRO A 1104 -42.84 9.62 -7.32
C PRO A 1104 -43.54 9.08 -8.58
N PRO A 1105 -44.48 9.82 -9.20
CA PRO A 1105 -45.13 9.39 -10.44
C PRO A 1105 -44.12 9.16 -11.56
N GLU A 1106 -44.44 8.27 -12.50
CA GLU A 1106 -43.62 7.94 -13.66
C GLU A 1106 -43.43 9.13 -14.60
N ASP A 1107 -42.19 9.35 -15.01
CA ASP A 1107 -41.73 10.44 -15.88
C ASP A 1107 -41.28 9.96 -17.27
N ASN A 1108 -40.95 8.67 -17.42
CA ASN A 1108 -40.56 8.08 -18.70
C ASN A 1108 -41.76 7.82 -19.62
N LEU A 1109 -41.83 8.58 -20.73
CA LEU A 1109 -42.93 8.51 -21.69
C LEU A 1109 -43.08 7.14 -22.38
N ALA A 1110 -41.99 6.44 -22.68
CA ALA A 1110 -42.04 5.13 -23.34
C ALA A 1110 -42.66 4.08 -22.40
N LEU A 1111 -42.22 4.05 -21.14
CA LEU A 1111 -42.75 3.15 -20.13
C LEU A 1111 -44.23 3.42 -19.83
N LEU A 1112 -44.66 4.69 -19.79
CA LEU A 1112 -46.07 5.09 -19.67
C LEU A 1112 -46.93 4.61 -20.85
N GLN A 1113 -46.40 4.65 -22.08
CA GLN A 1113 -47.08 4.09 -23.25
C GLN A 1113 -47.17 2.56 -23.17
N LEU A 1114 -46.16 1.88 -22.65
CA LEU A 1114 -46.17 0.42 -22.43
C LEU A 1114 -47.15 0.01 -21.33
N TYR A 1115 -47.20 0.71 -20.19
CA TYR A 1115 -48.23 0.51 -19.15
C TYR A 1115 -49.65 0.63 -19.74
N PHE A 1116 -49.90 1.70 -20.50
CA PHE A 1116 -51.21 1.91 -21.16
C PHE A 1116 -51.53 0.81 -22.17
N ARG A 1117 -50.54 0.42 -23.00
CA ARG A 1117 -50.69 -0.68 -23.97
C ARG A 1117 -51.04 -1.99 -23.27
N ALA A 1118 -50.31 -2.37 -22.22
CA ALA A 1118 -50.50 -3.63 -21.48
C ALA A 1118 -51.87 -3.71 -20.79
N LEU A 1119 -52.38 -2.58 -20.27
CA LEU A 1119 -53.73 -2.48 -19.73
C LEU A 1119 -54.80 -2.62 -20.84
N VAL A 1120 -54.67 -1.87 -21.94
CA VAL A 1120 -55.69 -1.80 -23.00
C VAL A 1120 -55.73 -3.06 -23.89
N THR A 1121 -54.60 -3.75 -24.09
CA THR A 1121 -54.61 -5.08 -24.72
C THR A 1121 -55.09 -6.18 -23.76
N GLY A 1122 -55.29 -5.86 -22.47
CA GLY A 1122 -55.69 -6.81 -21.44
C GLY A 1122 -54.63 -7.87 -21.14
N ALA A 1123 -53.35 -7.59 -21.40
CA ALA A 1123 -52.22 -8.41 -20.96
C ALA A 1123 -51.99 -8.27 -19.45
N LEU A 1124 -52.15 -7.06 -18.92
CA LEU A 1124 -52.06 -6.74 -17.50
C LEU A 1124 -53.47 -6.64 -16.89
N ARG A 1125 -53.81 -7.51 -15.94
CA ARG A 1125 -55.12 -7.53 -15.25
C ARG A 1125 -54.99 -7.88 -13.77
N SER A 1126 -55.82 -7.24 -12.93
CA SER A 1126 -55.79 -7.37 -11.47
C SER A 1126 -55.80 -8.81 -10.94
N HIS A 1127 -56.57 -9.72 -11.56
CA HIS A 1127 -56.71 -11.10 -11.10
C HIS A 1127 -55.50 -12.03 -11.33
N TRP A 1128 -54.48 -11.61 -12.10
CA TRP A 1128 -53.24 -12.40 -12.30
C TRP A 1128 -51.95 -11.61 -12.13
N CYS A 1129 -52.02 -10.27 -12.05
CA CYS A 1129 -50.88 -9.44 -11.65
C CYS A 1129 -51.39 -8.20 -10.87
N PRO A 1130 -51.88 -8.38 -9.63
CA PRO A 1130 -52.56 -7.32 -8.88
C PRO A 1130 -51.65 -6.12 -8.56
N VAL A 1131 -50.37 -6.40 -8.27
CA VAL A 1131 -49.37 -5.38 -7.93
C VAL A 1131 -49.11 -4.47 -9.14
N LEU A 1132 -48.64 -5.01 -10.26
CA LEU A 1132 -48.28 -4.18 -11.41
C LEU A 1132 -49.52 -3.56 -12.09
N TYR A 1133 -50.69 -4.20 -12.01
CA TYR A 1133 -51.96 -3.59 -12.42
C TYR A 1133 -52.23 -2.29 -11.63
N THR A 1134 -52.04 -2.33 -10.31
CA THR A 1134 -52.19 -1.14 -9.44
C THR A 1134 -51.18 -0.06 -9.80
N VAL A 1135 -49.90 -0.43 -9.99
CA VAL A 1135 -48.81 0.50 -10.34
C VAL A 1135 -49.04 1.16 -11.70
N ALA A 1136 -49.45 0.39 -12.72
CA ALA A 1136 -49.76 0.90 -14.04
C ALA A 1136 -50.99 1.84 -14.02
N VAL A 1137 -52.07 1.48 -13.31
CA VAL A 1137 -53.25 2.35 -13.15
C VAL A 1137 -52.89 3.66 -12.45
N ALA A 1138 -52.08 3.60 -11.39
CA ALA A 1138 -51.61 4.79 -10.66
C ALA A 1138 -50.81 5.75 -11.56
N HIS A 1139 -49.80 5.23 -12.26
CA HIS A 1139 -48.93 6.05 -13.12
C HIS A 1139 -49.66 6.59 -14.35
N VAL A 1140 -50.49 5.78 -15.01
CA VAL A 1140 -51.29 6.23 -16.15
C VAL A 1140 -52.32 7.28 -15.71
N ASN A 1141 -52.99 7.12 -14.55
CA ASN A 1141 -53.89 8.14 -14.02
C ASN A 1141 -53.16 9.45 -13.69
N ASN A 1142 -52.02 9.38 -13.00
CA ASN A 1142 -51.21 10.55 -12.66
C ASN A 1142 -50.71 11.26 -13.93
N PHE A 1143 -50.27 10.53 -14.96
CA PHE A 1143 -49.81 11.10 -16.22
C PHE A 1143 -50.94 11.74 -17.04
N MET A 1144 -52.10 11.08 -17.16
CA MET A 1144 -53.26 11.61 -17.89
C MET A 1144 -53.83 12.90 -17.29
N PHE A 1145 -53.62 13.15 -15.99
CA PHE A 1145 -54.15 14.31 -15.29
C PHE A 1145 -53.07 15.27 -14.75
N SER A 1146 -51.79 15.07 -15.08
CA SER A 1146 -50.72 16.00 -14.69
C SER A 1146 -50.79 17.28 -15.53
N GLN A 1147 -50.70 18.42 -14.84
CA GLN A 1147 -50.83 19.75 -15.44
C GLN A 1147 -49.52 20.55 -15.30
N ASP A 1148 -48.39 19.93 -15.63
CA ASP A 1148 -47.09 20.61 -15.63
C ASP A 1148 -46.99 21.55 -16.86
N PRO A 1149 -46.91 22.89 -16.67
CA PRO A 1149 -46.79 23.84 -17.77
C PRO A 1149 -45.47 23.72 -18.55
N LYS A 1150 -44.44 23.04 -18.01
CA LYS A 1150 -43.14 22.83 -18.66
C LYS A 1150 -43.06 21.59 -19.55
N SER A 1151 -44.10 20.76 -19.59
CA SER A 1151 -44.15 19.54 -20.40
C SER A 1151 -43.95 19.80 -21.90
N SER A 1152 -43.31 18.87 -22.62
CA SER A 1152 -43.14 18.98 -24.08
C SER A 1152 -44.47 18.76 -24.83
N ASP A 1153 -44.55 19.24 -26.07
CA ASP A 1153 -45.78 19.09 -26.85
C ASP A 1153 -46.04 17.63 -27.29
N GLU A 1154 -45.00 16.80 -27.36
CA GLU A 1154 -45.12 15.34 -27.50
C GLU A 1154 -45.79 14.70 -26.28
N VAL A 1155 -45.36 15.08 -25.07
CA VAL A 1155 -45.98 14.63 -23.80
C VAL A 1155 -47.44 15.06 -23.74
N LYS A 1156 -47.75 16.33 -24.03
CA LYS A 1156 -49.13 16.84 -24.09
C LYS A 1156 -49.96 16.13 -25.17
N GLY A 1157 -49.35 15.76 -26.28
CA GLY A 1157 -49.97 14.95 -27.34
C GLY A 1157 -50.32 13.55 -26.87
N ALA A 1158 -49.37 12.86 -26.21
CA ALA A 1158 -49.56 11.53 -25.65
C ALA A 1158 -50.62 11.50 -24.55
N GLN A 1159 -50.63 12.48 -23.63
CA GLN A 1159 -51.67 12.62 -22.59
C GLN A 1159 -53.08 12.69 -23.21
N LYS A 1160 -53.29 13.58 -24.20
CA LYS A 1160 -54.58 13.70 -24.90
C LYS A 1160 -54.97 12.42 -25.62
N ASN A 1161 -54.02 11.79 -26.32
CA ASN A 1161 -54.22 10.55 -27.07
C ASN A 1161 -54.63 9.38 -26.14
N MET A 1162 -53.98 9.25 -24.99
CA MET A 1162 -54.32 8.28 -23.95
C MET A 1162 -55.70 8.58 -23.36
N LEU A 1163 -55.97 9.80 -22.88
CA LEU A 1163 -57.26 10.16 -22.29
C LEU A 1163 -58.45 9.95 -23.26
N GLN A 1164 -58.27 10.28 -24.55
CA GLN A 1164 -59.26 10.02 -25.60
C GLN A 1164 -59.49 8.52 -25.83
N LYS A 1165 -58.44 7.70 -25.82
CA LYS A 1165 -58.59 6.23 -25.89
C LYS A 1165 -59.27 5.67 -24.64
N THR A 1166 -58.95 6.18 -23.44
CA THR A 1166 -59.55 5.75 -22.17
C THR A 1166 -61.07 5.97 -22.14
N SER A 1167 -61.57 7.10 -22.66
CA SER A 1167 -63.03 7.36 -22.69
C SER A 1167 -63.78 6.43 -23.65
N LEU A 1168 -63.10 5.96 -24.70
CA LEU A 1168 -63.60 5.04 -25.73
C LEU A 1168 -63.39 3.55 -25.40
N LEU A 1169 -62.88 3.19 -24.21
CA LEU A 1169 -62.73 1.80 -23.79
C LEU A 1169 -64.09 1.10 -23.62
N ALA A 1170 -64.20 -0.10 -24.18
CA ALA A 1170 -65.34 -1.00 -23.98
C ALA A 1170 -65.29 -1.78 -22.65
N ASP A 1171 -64.12 -1.84 -22.00
CA ASP A 1171 -63.98 -2.36 -20.64
C ASP A 1171 -64.36 -1.25 -19.64
N GLU A 1172 -65.60 -1.31 -19.15
CA GLU A 1172 -66.15 -0.37 -18.17
C GLU A 1172 -65.38 -0.37 -16.84
N ALA A 1173 -64.84 -1.52 -16.41
CA ALA A 1173 -64.12 -1.60 -15.14
C ALA A 1173 -62.75 -0.94 -15.25
N LEU A 1174 -61.99 -1.25 -16.32
CA LEU A 1174 -60.72 -0.57 -16.60
C LEU A 1174 -60.91 0.94 -16.82
N ARG A 1175 -61.99 1.34 -17.52
CA ARG A 1175 -62.35 2.75 -17.73
C ARG A 1175 -62.66 3.47 -16.41
N GLN A 1176 -63.41 2.83 -15.50
CA GLN A 1176 -63.65 3.39 -14.16
C GLN A 1176 -62.35 3.52 -13.37
N HIS A 1177 -61.52 2.47 -13.32
CA HIS A 1177 -60.24 2.50 -12.60
C HIS A 1177 -59.32 3.62 -13.10
N LEU A 1178 -59.10 3.72 -14.41
CA LEU A 1178 -58.18 4.70 -15.00
C LEU A 1178 -58.64 6.16 -14.86
N LEU A 1179 -59.95 6.43 -14.74
CA LEU A 1179 -60.47 7.79 -14.56
C LEU A 1179 -60.62 8.17 -13.07
N HIS A 1180 -61.09 7.25 -12.23
CA HIS A 1180 -61.50 7.52 -10.86
C HIS A 1180 -60.45 7.15 -9.79
N TYR A 1181 -59.27 6.63 -10.17
CA TYR A 1181 -58.17 6.38 -9.23
C TYR A 1181 -57.87 7.61 -8.35
N LYS A 1182 -57.77 7.37 -7.03
CA LYS A 1182 -57.54 8.38 -5.99
C LYS A 1182 -56.16 8.25 -5.34
N LEU A 1183 -55.87 7.10 -4.72
CA LEU A 1183 -54.64 6.83 -3.96
C LEU A 1183 -54.41 5.31 -3.82
N PRO A 1184 -53.15 4.86 -3.63
CA PRO A 1184 -52.85 3.45 -3.37
C PRO A 1184 -53.36 3.06 -1.98
N SER A 1185 -53.88 1.84 -1.82
CA SER A 1185 -54.46 1.35 -0.57
C SER A 1185 -54.38 -0.18 -0.52
N PRO A 1186 -53.37 -0.77 0.14
CA PRO A 1186 -53.13 -2.22 0.12
C PRO A 1186 -54.16 -3.03 0.92
N SER A 1187 -55.04 -2.38 1.68
CA SER A 1187 -56.15 -3.02 2.41
C SER A 1187 -57.38 -3.31 1.53
N LEU A 1188 -57.44 -2.75 0.31
CA LEU A 1188 -58.52 -2.99 -0.65
C LEU A 1188 -58.14 -4.09 -1.66
N PRO A 1189 -59.09 -4.92 -2.12
CA PRO A 1189 -58.80 -6.05 -3.02
C PRO A 1189 -58.31 -5.61 -4.42
N GLN A 1190 -58.56 -4.36 -4.83
CA GLN A 1190 -57.96 -3.78 -6.04
C GLN A 1190 -56.58 -3.11 -5.80
N GLY A 1191 -56.16 -2.88 -4.55
CA GLY A 1191 -54.92 -2.17 -4.21
C GLY A 1191 -55.00 -0.64 -4.23
N PHE A 1192 -56.17 -0.05 -4.50
CA PHE A 1192 -56.35 1.41 -4.58
C PHE A 1192 -57.76 1.86 -4.24
N GLU A 1193 -57.89 3.11 -3.81
CA GLU A 1193 -59.17 3.79 -3.65
C GLU A 1193 -59.64 4.45 -4.96
N LEU A 1194 -60.96 4.52 -5.12
CA LEU A 1194 -61.64 5.24 -6.20
C LEU A 1194 -62.43 6.43 -5.65
N TYR A 1195 -62.47 7.52 -6.42
CA TYR A 1195 -63.44 8.59 -6.23
C TYR A 1195 -64.84 8.14 -6.63
N SER A 1196 -65.85 8.42 -5.80
CA SER A 1196 -67.26 8.17 -6.12
C SER A 1196 -67.82 9.07 -7.22
N GLN A 1197 -67.19 10.23 -7.46
CA GLN A 1197 -67.45 11.16 -8.57
C GLN A 1197 -66.11 11.77 -9.02
N LEU A 1198 -65.91 11.94 -10.32
CA LEU A 1198 -64.71 12.57 -10.87
C LEU A 1198 -64.47 13.97 -10.27
N PRO A 1199 -63.27 14.29 -9.75
CA PRO A 1199 -62.96 15.63 -9.25
C PRO A 1199 -63.19 16.69 -10.34
N PRO A 1200 -63.75 17.88 -10.02
CA PRO A 1200 -64.23 18.83 -11.02
C PRO A 1200 -63.15 19.34 -11.99
N LEU A 1201 -61.89 19.42 -11.55
CA LEU A 1201 -60.75 19.75 -12.41
C LEU A 1201 -60.44 18.65 -13.44
N ARG A 1202 -60.58 17.38 -13.07
CA ARG A 1202 -60.43 16.23 -13.99
C ARG A 1202 -61.61 16.13 -14.94
N GLN A 1203 -62.82 16.37 -14.44
CA GLN A 1203 -64.04 16.42 -15.26
C GLN A 1203 -63.97 17.51 -16.34
N GLN A 1204 -63.65 18.76 -15.96
CA GLN A 1204 -63.48 19.86 -16.94
C GLN A 1204 -62.38 19.57 -17.97
N HIS A 1205 -61.30 18.88 -17.59
CA HIS A 1205 -60.24 18.51 -18.53
C HIS A 1205 -60.73 17.47 -19.55
N LEU A 1206 -61.50 16.47 -19.11
CA LEU A 1206 -62.12 15.47 -19.97
C LEU A 1206 -63.15 16.09 -20.92
N GLU A 1207 -64.03 16.97 -20.41
CA GLU A 1207 -65.07 17.66 -21.19
C GLU A 1207 -64.50 18.58 -22.29
N ARG A 1208 -63.37 19.26 -22.03
CA ARG A 1208 -62.65 20.07 -23.04
C ARG A 1208 -62.05 19.23 -24.17
N LEU A 1209 -61.86 17.92 -23.97
CA LEU A 1209 -61.28 17.01 -24.97
C LEU A 1209 -62.32 16.17 -25.71
N THR A 1210 -63.47 15.88 -25.08
CA THR A 1210 -64.61 15.23 -25.76
C THR A 1210 -65.43 16.20 -26.60
N SER A 1211 -65.52 17.48 -26.21
CA SER A 1211 -66.22 18.52 -27.01
C SER A 1211 -65.56 18.77 -28.37
N GLY A 1212 -64.22 18.76 -28.46
CA GLY A 1212 -63.50 18.86 -29.74
C GLY A 1212 -63.74 17.69 -30.70
N LEU A 1213 -64.09 16.51 -30.16
CA LEU A 1213 -64.40 15.29 -30.93
C LEU A 1213 -65.74 15.36 -31.68
N LEU A 1214 -66.62 16.31 -31.32
CA LEU A 1214 -67.89 16.58 -32.02
C LEU A 1214 -67.73 17.56 -33.19
N GLN A 1215 -66.66 18.37 -33.22
CA GLN A 1215 -66.44 19.37 -34.28
C GLN A 1215 -65.76 18.80 -35.53
N SER A 1216 -65.03 17.68 -35.42
CA SER A 1216 -64.34 17.04 -36.56
C SER A 1216 -65.21 16.08 -37.39
N ARG A 1217 -66.54 16.10 -37.21
CA ARG A 1217 -67.51 15.22 -37.90
C ARG A 1217 -68.56 15.94 -38.75
N VAL A 1218 -68.35 17.21 -39.05
CA VAL A 1218 -69.11 17.93 -40.09
C VAL A 1218 -68.32 17.86 -41.40
N PRO A 1219 -68.86 17.26 -42.48
CA PRO A 1219 -68.28 17.42 -43.80
C PRO A 1219 -68.69 18.78 -44.38
N GLU A 1220 -67.70 19.57 -44.81
CA GLU A 1220 -67.95 20.60 -45.81
C GLU A 1220 -68.00 19.94 -47.21
N THR A 1221 -68.70 20.59 -48.14
CA THR A 1221 -69.27 20.00 -49.38
C THR A 1221 -68.27 19.77 -50.50
#